data_AF-A0A371YZ06-F1
#
_entry.id   AF-A0A371YZ06-F1
#
_cell.length_a   1.000
_cell.length_b   1.000
_cell.length_c   1.000
_cell.angle_alpha   90.00
_cell.angle_beta   90.00
_cell.angle_gamma   90.00
#
_symmetry.space_group_name_H-M   'P 1'
#
loop_
_entity.id
_entity.type
_entity.pdbx_description
1 polymer ?
#
loop_
_entity_poly.entity_id
_entity_poly.type
_entity_poly.pdbx_seq_one_letter_code
_entity_poly.pdbx_strand_id
1 'polypeptide(L)'
;MRDMPVPPVLRALARVQFRNGMTLDDAAELVPQFARMGVSHLYASPLLAARPGSTHGYDTVAYDRIDPALGGEAALARLSARLHAHGMGLVLDIVPNHMAADFHNPWWMDVLAWGQASPYATWFDIDWNTPDPDLHGRVVLPFLDRPLAGALAAGMLRLHHDGQSGLFHIHHHDHRFPLCPAGYAGMLAAAGAPGPLLACLTTVAMRARPGAEVNRALTALRQWAATDEGHTAMARITSLHDGTNLPGRTRLGALLAHQPWRLAWWRDAATRINWRRFFDITGLVSLCVERENVFDAVHNYVLSLYQRGLVDGLRIDHIDGLAAPAAYCQRLRERLARLAPRRPASALQGASVHVEKILLPTESLPAAWPVEGTTGYEFMDQVGAVLHDPDGGAALDRLWAACGRDARALDVIVHGARVQLLEQTFPAEYRRLVTLLDTALHRRGVNCPAADMEAAVTGLLTQFRPYRTYFGDEVVQDHTSGQAALNAAKTAAMRTLTPQQGRALEQVARVLAARPEHAPRVSVRRAQQAFEHLTAPLAAKSLEDTGFYRYARLLSRNEVGSDPGVLALSVTAFHMRCADRLDHHPDTMLATATHDHKRGEDARARLAVLSGMAGEWEELVQDWFARNGACNAAGPDRIDELMLYQTLVGAWPLEPFASRAARARFHHRIAAWQVKALREAKRHTDWITPNADYENACAAFTERLLNPDTPGGFLPRLEGLVARIAPAGALNGLAQTLLRLTTPGVPDMYQGCDLWDFSLVDPDNRAPVDYTHRAALLEQCSSFDTAAATWRTGRIKQDMIRRILSFRQQYPDLFARGTYEPVTITGPDQNHAIAFLRRHAGMSLLVVAPRLPLGMQPDADTLAVGREMDLALHLPQHTGQWHSLLGEVPRQATMPLEHGHIPLICLVRDADAGAGS
;
A
#
# COMPACT_ATOMS: atom_id res chain seq x y z
N MET A 1 -19.13 41.10 -18.23
CA MET A 1 -19.48 40.02 -17.28
C MET A 1 -18.18 39.55 -16.67
N ARG A 2 -17.99 39.73 -15.36
CA ARG A 2 -16.77 39.27 -14.68
C ARG A 2 -16.79 37.74 -14.63
N ASP A 3 -15.68 37.12 -15.03
CA ASP A 3 -15.43 35.69 -15.01
C ASP A 3 -15.72 35.11 -13.61
N MET A 4 -16.73 34.25 -13.54
CA MET A 4 -16.87 33.34 -12.42
C MET A 4 -15.80 32.24 -12.60
N PRO A 5 -14.94 31.98 -11.60
CA PRO A 5 -13.98 30.89 -11.70
C PRO A 5 -14.71 29.56 -11.90
N VAL A 6 -14.31 28.81 -12.93
CA VAL A 6 -14.74 27.43 -13.15
C VAL A 6 -14.37 26.63 -11.89
N PRO A 7 -15.28 25.82 -11.31
CA PRO A 7 -14.97 25.02 -10.13
C PRO A 7 -13.74 24.12 -10.39
N PRO A 8 -12.80 24.01 -9.44
CA PRO A 8 -11.58 23.23 -9.61
C PRO A 8 -11.84 21.77 -10.03
N VAL A 9 -11.33 21.40 -11.20
CA VAL A 9 -11.24 20.02 -11.68
C VAL A 9 -10.00 19.36 -11.07
N LEU A 10 -10.11 18.07 -10.74
CA LEU A 10 -8.97 17.26 -10.32
C LEU A 10 -7.92 17.18 -11.44
N ARG A 11 -6.77 17.83 -11.24
CA ARG A 11 -5.69 17.96 -12.26
C ARG A 11 -4.32 17.52 -11.78
N ALA A 12 -4.11 17.48 -10.46
CA ALA A 12 -2.88 17.08 -9.77
C ALA A 12 -3.13 16.88 -8.27
N LEU A 13 -2.55 15.82 -7.71
CA LEU A 13 -2.65 15.44 -6.30
C LEU A 13 -1.31 15.62 -5.58
N ALA A 14 -1.38 15.96 -4.29
CA ALA A 14 -0.25 15.86 -3.38
C ALA A 14 -0.62 15.01 -2.16
N ARG A 15 -0.04 13.81 -2.04
CA ARG A 15 -0.27 12.91 -0.91
C ARG A 15 0.47 13.39 0.32
N VAL A 16 -0.27 13.61 1.41
CA VAL A 16 0.24 13.98 2.73
C VAL A 16 -0.07 12.88 3.74
N GLN A 17 0.96 12.43 4.45
CA GLN A 17 0.88 11.53 5.59
C GLN A 17 0.61 12.37 6.85
N PHE A 18 -0.56 12.17 7.44
CA PHE A 18 -0.89 12.73 8.75
C PHE A 18 -0.30 11.87 9.86
N ARG A 19 -0.15 12.47 11.06
CA ARG A 19 0.51 11.93 12.27
C ARG A 19 2.03 12.13 12.20
N ASN A 20 2.77 11.63 13.20
CA ASN A 20 4.22 11.83 13.33
C ASN A 20 4.67 13.30 13.23
N GLY A 21 3.88 14.22 13.81
CA GLY A 21 4.15 15.65 13.76
C GLY A 21 3.45 16.42 12.63
N MET A 22 2.66 15.75 11.78
CA MET A 22 1.80 16.40 10.78
C MET A 22 0.32 16.35 11.22
N THR A 23 -0.21 17.46 11.73
CA THR A 23 -1.64 17.63 12.07
C THR A 23 -2.44 18.26 10.92
N LEU A 24 -3.76 18.39 11.09
CA LEU A 24 -4.61 19.09 10.13
C LEU A 24 -4.32 20.60 10.05
N ASP A 25 -3.91 21.21 11.16
CA ASP A 25 -3.50 22.62 11.17
C ASP A 25 -2.13 22.81 10.52
N ASP A 26 -1.17 21.91 10.76
CA ASP A 26 0.13 21.94 10.06
C ASP A 26 -0.06 21.83 8.54
N ALA A 27 -0.92 20.92 8.09
CA ALA A 27 -1.25 20.79 6.67
C ALA A 27 -1.94 22.05 6.10
N ALA A 28 -2.75 22.76 6.91
CA ALA A 28 -3.40 24.01 6.49
C ALA A 28 -2.37 25.12 6.20
N GLU A 29 -1.28 25.17 6.97
CA GLU A 29 -0.17 26.11 6.73
C GLU A 29 0.61 25.81 5.44
N LEU A 30 0.60 24.55 4.98
CA LEU A 30 1.27 24.14 3.72
C LEU A 30 0.44 24.44 2.47
N VAL A 31 -0.87 24.70 2.60
CA VAL A 31 -1.77 24.93 1.45
C VAL A 31 -1.25 26.00 0.48
N PRO A 32 -0.77 27.19 0.92
CA PRO A 32 -0.25 28.20 0.00
C PRO A 32 0.95 27.71 -0.83
N GLN A 33 1.81 26.86 -0.24
CA GLN A 33 2.96 26.27 -0.95
C GLN A 33 2.48 25.28 -2.02
N PHE A 34 1.56 24.37 -1.68
CA PHE A 34 0.99 23.42 -2.65
C PHE A 34 0.24 24.13 -3.78
N ALA A 35 -0.54 25.18 -3.46
CA ALA A 35 -1.22 26.00 -4.45
C ALA A 35 -0.22 26.68 -5.40
N ARG A 36 0.89 27.23 -4.87
CA ARG A 36 1.96 27.86 -5.67
C ARG A 36 2.66 26.87 -6.59
N MET A 37 2.76 25.59 -6.20
CA MET A 37 3.25 24.52 -7.08
C MET A 37 2.23 24.12 -8.16
N GLY A 38 0.97 24.54 -8.08
CA GLY A 38 -0.09 24.19 -9.06
C GLY A 38 -0.91 22.95 -8.69
N VAL A 39 -0.74 22.41 -7.47
CA VAL A 39 -1.54 21.28 -6.95
C VAL A 39 -3.01 21.66 -6.91
N SER A 40 -3.89 20.71 -7.22
CA SER A 40 -5.34 20.93 -7.19
C SER A 40 -6.03 20.32 -6.00
N HIS A 41 -5.50 19.20 -5.51
CA HIS A 41 -6.11 18.46 -4.42
C HIS A 41 -5.03 17.98 -3.47
N LEU A 42 -5.24 18.19 -2.18
CA LEU A 42 -4.49 17.48 -1.17
C LEU A 42 -5.09 16.07 -1.06
N TYR A 43 -4.25 15.06 -1.09
CA TYR A 43 -4.63 13.67 -0.90
C TYR A 43 -4.20 13.26 0.51
N ALA A 44 -5.15 13.16 1.43
CA ALA A 44 -4.88 12.86 2.83
C ALA A 44 -4.81 11.35 3.08
N SER A 45 -3.84 10.91 3.91
CA SER A 45 -3.93 9.61 4.59
C SER A 45 -5.19 9.52 5.48
N PRO A 46 -5.56 8.31 5.99
CA PRO A 46 -6.78 8.16 6.78
C PRO A 46 -6.83 9.10 8.00
N LEU A 47 -7.91 9.89 8.08
CA LEU A 47 -8.10 10.91 9.12
C LEU A 47 -9.05 10.47 10.26
N LEU A 48 -9.76 9.35 10.08
CA LEU A 48 -10.66 8.84 11.12
C LEU A 48 -9.88 8.39 12.35
N ALA A 49 -10.56 8.33 13.49
CA ALA A 49 -9.94 7.92 14.75
C ALA A 49 -9.31 6.52 14.63
N ALA A 50 -8.00 6.46 14.89
CA ALA A 50 -7.20 5.24 14.85
C ALA A 50 -6.70 4.87 16.25
N ARG A 51 -5.95 3.77 16.37
CA ARG A 51 -5.34 3.38 17.65
C ARG A 51 -4.47 4.53 18.19
N PRO A 52 -4.48 4.78 19.52
CA PRO A 52 -3.56 5.74 20.10
C PRO A 52 -2.10 5.41 19.73
N GLY A 53 -1.35 6.42 19.29
CA GLY A 53 0.03 6.25 18.82
C GLY A 53 0.17 5.68 17.39
N SER A 54 -0.94 5.47 16.67
CA SER A 54 -0.88 5.14 15.23
C SER A 54 -0.06 6.17 14.47
N THR A 55 0.73 5.68 13.53
CA THR A 55 1.60 6.49 12.65
C THR A 55 1.04 6.64 11.24
N HIS A 56 -0.09 5.99 10.94
CA HIS A 56 -0.61 5.87 9.57
C HIS A 56 -2.14 5.94 9.45
N GLY A 57 -2.91 5.61 10.49
CA GLY A 57 -4.38 5.72 10.50
C GLY A 57 -5.17 4.52 9.93
N TYR A 58 -4.52 3.58 9.22
CA TYR A 58 -5.16 2.34 8.72
C TYR A 58 -5.76 1.42 9.81
N ASP A 59 -5.32 1.55 11.05
CA ASP A 59 -5.84 0.84 12.22
C ASP A 59 -7.02 1.61 12.87
N THR A 60 -8.07 1.83 12.08
CA THR A 60 -9.27 2.58 12.50
C THR A 60 -9.97 1.92 13.69
N VAL A 61 -10.31 2.71 14.71
CA VAL A 61 -11.06 2.28 15.91
C VAL A 61 -12.48 2.84 15.95
N ALA A 62 -12.76 3.91 15.20
CA ALA A 62 -14.10 4.47 15.09
C ALA A 62 -14.30 5.23 13.77
N TYR A 63 -15.50 5.07 13.18
CA TYR A 63 -15.89 5.71 11.93
C TYR A 63 -16.74 6.98 12.11
N ASP A 64 -16.99 7.43 13.34
CA ASP A 64 -17.93 8.51 13.66
C ASP A 64 -17.26 9.88 13.93
N ARG A 65 -15.93 9.95 13.82
CA ARG A 65 -15.16 11.17 14.11
C ARG A 65 -13.81 11.20 13.41
N ILE A 66 -13.35 12.41 13.08
CA ILE A 66 -11.94 12.69 12.79
C ILE A 66 -11.12 12.48 14.07
N ASP A 67 -9.92 11.94 13.93
CA ASP A 67 -9.03 11.66 15.04
C ASP A 67 -8.75 12.93 15.88
N PRO A 68 -9.06 12.94 17.19
CA PRO A 68 -8.74 14.06 18.07
C PRO A 68 -7.25 14.40 18.11
N ALA A 69 -6.35 13.41 17.92
CA ALA A 69 -4.91 13.64 17.88
C ALA A 69 -4.46 14.48 16.66
N LEU A 70 -5.32 14.62 15.64
CA LEU A 70 -5.08 15.47 14.47
C LEU A 70 -5.77 16.84 14.58
N GLY A 71 -6.44 17.14 15.70
CA GLY A 71 -7.24 18.35 15.91
C GLY A 71 -8.75 18.18 15.67
N GLY A 72 -9.18 16.96 15.32
CA GLY A 72 -10.59 16.63 15.11
C GLY A 72 -11.25 17.36 13.94
N GLU A 73 -12.59 17.32 13.91
CA GLU A 73 -13.37 17.88 12.80
C GLU A 73 -13.21 19.41 12.66
N ALA A 74 -12.97 20.12 13.77
CA ALA A 74 -12.75 21.56 13.74
C ALA A 74 -11.47 21.93 12.97
N ALA A 75 -10.39 21.15 13.10
CA ALA A 75 -9.18 21.35 12.32
C ALA A 75 -9.38 20.96 10.85
N LEU A 76 -10.15 19.90 10.56
CA LEU A 76 -10.53 19.55 9.20
C LEU A 76 -11.32 20.69 8.51
N ALA A 77 -12.24 21.33 9.23
CA ALA A 77 -12.99 22.47 8.72
C ALA A 77 -12.09 23.65 8.35
N ARG A 78 -11.06 23.94 9.17
CA ARG A 78 -10.05 24.97 8.87
C ARG A 78 -9.21 24.61 7.66
N LEU A 79 -8.72 23.37 7.58
CA LEU A 79 -7.97 22.88 6.41
C LEU A 79 -8.79 22.98 5.13
N SER A 80 -10.04 22.49 5.15
CA SER A 80 -10.94 22.54 4.00
C SER A 80 -11.24 23.98 3.56
N ALA A 81 -11.55 24.88 4.49
CA ALA A 81 -11.75 26.29 4.18
C ALA A 81 -10.52 26.94 3.56
N ARG A 82 -9.31 26.61 4.05
CA ARG A 82 -8.05 27.08 3.50
C ARG A 82 -7.81 26.53 2.10
N LEU A 83 -8.05 25.24 1.87
CA LEU A 83 -7.96 24.61 0.54
C LEU A 83 -8.88 25.32 -0.46
N HIS A 84 -10.17 25.51 -0.14
CA HIS A 84 -11.11 26.17 -1.04
C HIS A 84 -10.76 27.63 -1.30
N ALA A 85 -10.22 28.35 -0.30
CA ALA A 85 -9.73 29.72 -0.49
C ALA A 85 -8.58 29.81 -1.51
N HIS A 86 -7.86 28.72 -1.74
CA HIS A 86 -6.81 28.59 -2.74
C HIS A 86 -7.25 27.83 -4.01
N GLY A 87 -8.55 27.56 -4.19
CA GLY A 87 -9.06 26.81 -5.34
C GLY A 87 -8.59 25.35 -5.37
N MET A 88 -8.36 24.76 -4.19
CA MET A 88 -7.95 23.38 -4.00
C MET A 88 -9.05 22.55 -3.32
N GLY A 89 -9.03 21.24 -3.51
CA GLY A 89 -9.91 20.29 -2.83
C GLY A 89 -9.18 19.28 -1.94
N LEU A 90 -9.96 18.41 -1.29
CA LEU A 90 -9.46 17.33 -0.44
C LEU A 90 -9.94 15.96 -0.93
N VAL A 91 -9.01 15.07 -1.26
CA VAL A 91 -9.27 13.63 -1.46
C VAL A 91 -8.91 12.89 -0.18
N LEU A 92 -9.88 12.21 0.43
CA LEU A 92 -9.71 11.49 1.68
C LEU A 92 -9.52 9.98 1.45
N ASP A 93 -8.44 9.42 1.99
CA ASP A 93 -8.24 7.98 2.09
C ASP A 93 -9.16 7.35 3.14
N ILE A 94 -9.90 6.31 2.78
CA ILE A 94 -10.82 5.59 3.66
C ILE A 94 -10.58 4.08 3.65
N VAL A 95 -10.83 3.45 4.80
CA VAL A 95 -10.47 2.06 5.08
C VAL A 95 -11.73 1.22 5.36
N PRO A 96 -12.41 0.69 4.33
CA PRO A 96 -13.67 -0.04 4.50
C PRO A 96 -13.49 -1.53 4.81
N ASN A 97 -12.32 -2.12 4.53
CA ASN A 97 -12.12 -3.56 4.66
C ASN A 97 -12.01 -4.02 6.12
N HIS A 98 -11.42 -3.22 7.00
CA HIS A 98 -10.99 -3.69 8.30
C HIS A 98 -10.94 -2.58 9.36
N MET A 99 -10.91 -2.99 10.63
CA MET A 99 -10.68 -2.15 11.80
C MET A 99 -9.60 -2.73 12.70
N ALA A 100 -9.10 -1.94 13.64
CA ALA A 100 -8.25 -2.44 14.71
C ALA A 100 -8.98 -3.46 15.60
N ALA A 101 -8.38 -4.63 15.81
CA ALA A 101 -8.77 -5.62 16.83
C ALA A 101 -8.23 -5.19 18.20
N ASP A 102 -8.70 -4.05 18.69
CA ASP A 102 -8.12 -3.32 19.83
C ASP A 102 -9.20 -2.91 20.85
N PHE A 103 -8.76 -2.67 22.09
CA PHE A 103 -9.62 -2.20 23.19
C PHE A 103 -10.38 -0.90 22.88
N HIS A 104 -9.80 -0.03 22.06
CA HIS A 104 -10.42 1.24 21.68
C HIS A 104 -11.53 1.09 20.62
N ASN A 105 -11.69 -0.10 20.03
CA ASN A 105 -12.75 -0.38 19.06
C ASN A 105 -14.02 -0.89 19.78
N PRO A 106 -15.07 -0.04 19.92
CA PRO A 106 -16.25 -0.42 20.69
C PRO A 106 -17.06 -1.55 20.04
N TRP A 107 -17.05 -1.67 18.71
CA TRP A 107 -17.77 -2.75 18.01
C TRP A 107 -17.10 -4.09 18.27
N TRP A 108 -15.77 -4.14 18.19
CA TRP A 108 -15.00 -5.34 18.48
C TRP A 108 -15.14 -5.75 19.95
N MET A 109 -15.02 -4.80 20.86
CA MET A 109 -15.15 -5.06 22.30
C MET A 109 -16.54 -5.57 22.70
N ASP A 110 -17.60 -5.08 22.05
CA ASP A 110 -18.95 -5.61 22.28
C ASP A 110 -19.10 -7.06 21.77
N VAL A 111 -18.49 -7.39 20.62
CA VAL A 111 -18.42 -8.79 20.14
C VAL A 111 -17.65 -9.67 21.11
N LEU A 112 -16.54 -9.19 21.69
CA LEU A 112 -15.81 -9.96 22.69
C LEU A 112 -16.63 -10.14 23.99
N ALA A 113 -17.36 -9.12 24.43
CA ALA A 113 -18.21 -9.23 25.62
C ALA A 113 -19.38 -10.19 25.44
N TRP A 114 -20.00 -10.24 24.25
CA TRP A 114 -21.29 -10.93 24.06
C TRP A 114 -21.26 -12.10 23.06
N GLY A 115 -20.16 -12.30 22.35
CA GLY A 115 -20.07 -13.28 21.28
C GLY A 115 -21.13 -13.09 20.20
N GLN A 116 -21.77 -14.18 19.80
CA GLN A 116 -22.84 -14.20 18.79
C GLN A 116 -24.08 -13.37 19.17
N ALA A 117 -24.26 -13.05 20.45
CA ALA A 117 -25.39 -12.22 20.90
C ALA A 117 -25.16 -10.71 20.68
N SER A 118 -23.95 -10.29 20.30
CA SER A 118 -23.66 -8.90 19.98
C SER A 118 -24.41 -8.45 18.71
N PRO A 119 -24.98 -7.23 18.67
CA PRO A 119 -25.50 -6.65 17.43
C PRO A 119 -24.44 -6.45 16.34
N TYR A 120 -23.16 -6.45 16.72
CA TYR A 120 -22.02 -6.32 15.82
C TYR A 120 -21.39 -7.68 15.44
N ALA A 121 -21.91 -8.82 15.95
CA ALA A 121 -21.34 -10.14 15.70
C ALA A 121 -21.21 -10.50 14.22
N THR A 122 -22.08 -9.92 13.39
CA THR A 122 -22.09 -10.13 11.94
C THR A 122 -21.56 -8.95 11.14
N TRP A 123 -20.97 -7.95 11.81
CA TRP A 123 -20.27 -6.84 11.17
C TRP A 123 -18.83 -7.22 10.84
N PHE A 124 -18.26 -8.17 11.58
CA PHE A 124 -16.95 -8.75 11.32
C PHE A 124 -17.08 -10.13 10.68
N ASP A 125 -16.10 -10.51 9.85
CA ASP A 125 -16.05 -11.84 9.21
C ASP A 125 -15.45 -12.87 10.17
N ILE A 126 -16.31 -13.42 11.04
CA ILE A 126 -15.97 -14.44 12.03
C ILE A 126 -16.62 -15.77 11.63
N ASP A 127 -15.81 -16.83 11.59
CA ASP A 127 -16.29 -18.20 11.51
C ASP A 127 -16.60 -18.72 12.91
N TRP A 128 -17.88 -18.62 13.27
CA TRP A 128 -18.41 -19.12 14.54
C TRP A 128 -18.57 -20.65 14.58
N ASN A 129 -18.49 -21.33 13.43
CA ASN A 129 -18.78 -22.76 13.31
C ASN A 129 -17.52 -23.56 12.97
N THR A 130 -16.40 -23.17 13.58
CA THR A 130 -15.12 -23.86 13.43
C THR A 130 -15.23 -25.33 13.92
N PRO A 131 -14.56 -26.29 13.26
CA PRO A 131 -14.48 -27.68 13.72
C PRO A 131 -13.73 -27.86 15.05
N ASP A 132 -12.90 -26.89 15.45
CA ASP A 132 -12.20 -26.90 16.74
C ASP A 132 -13.22 -26.76 17.89
N PRO A 133 -13.42 -27.80 18.73
CA PRO A 133 -14.40 -27.75 19.82
C PRO A 133 -14.11 -26.64 20.84
N ASP A 134 -12.85 -26.23 21.00
CA ASP A 134 -12.46 -25.13 21.90
C ASP A 134 -12.94 -23.76 21.38
N LEU A 135 -13.22 -23.65 20.08
CA LEU A 135 -13.55 -22.40 19.40
C LEU A 135 -14.98 -22.38 18.86
N HIS A 136 -15.73 -23.48 18.97
CA HIS A 136 -17.12 -23.50 18.55
C HIS A 136 -17.93 -22.42 19.28
N GLY A 137 -18.51 -21.49 18.51
CA GLY A 137 -19.24 -20.35 19.02
C GLY A 137 -18.40 -19.30 19.75
N ARG A 138 -17.07 -19.34 19.64
CA ARG A 138 -16.14 -18.40 20.29
C ARG A 138 -15.18 -17.74 19.32
N VAL A 139 -14.61 -16.60 19.73
CA VAL A 139 -13.54 -15.91 18.99
C VAL A 139 -12.18 -16.29 19.56
N VAL A 140 -11.22 -16.70 18.72
CA VAL A 140 -9.83 -16.87 19.17
C VAL A 140 -9.09 -15.53 19.19
N LEU A 141 -8.31 -15.31 20.24
CA LEU A 141 -7.57 -14.08 20.51
C LEU A 141 -6.07 -14.40 20.69
N PRO A 142 -5.29 -14.49 19.60
CA PRO A 142 -3.89 -14.87 19.63
C PRO A 142 -2.99 -13.68 19.99
N PHE A 143 -3.11 -13.20 21.24
CA PHE A 143 -2.39 -12.02 21.76
C PHE A 143 -1.50 -12.34 22.97
N LEU A 144 -1.44 -13.61 23.40
CA LEU A 144 -0.54 -14.01 24.47
C LEU A 144 0.89 -14.14 23.96
N ASP A 145 1.87 -13.84 24.81
CA ASP A 145 3.30 -14.00 24.51
C ASP A 145 3.75 -15.48 24.58
N ARG A 146 2.91 -16.34 25.17
CA ARG A 146 3.10 -17.78 25.40
C ARG A 146 1.75 -18.53 25.41
N PRO A 147 1.75 -19.87 25.42
CA PRO A 147 0.51 -20.65 25.56
C PRO A 147 -0.30 -20.30 26.82
N LEU A 148 -1.64 -20.36 26.72
CA LEU A 148 -2.57 -19.95 27.80
C LEU A 148 -2.25 -20.57 29.15
N ALA A 149 -1.98 -21.88 29.20
CA ALA A 149 -1.62 -22.57 30.44
C ALA A 149 -0.34 -21.98 31.06
N GLY A 150 0.65 -21.64 30.23
CA GLY A 150 1.89 -20.99 30.67
C GLY A 150 1.65 -19.56 31.16
N ALA A 151 0.80 -18.78 30.48
CA ALA A 151 0.44 -17.42 30.91
C ALA A 151 -0.29 -17.40 32.26
N LEU A 152 -1.22 -18.35 32.47
CA LEU A 152 -1.90 -18.57 33.75
C LEU A 152 -0.92 -19.00 34.85
N ALA A 153 -0.04 -19.95 34.55
CA ALA A 153 0.94 -20.45 35.50
C ALA A 153 1.94 -19.37 35.97
N ALA A 154 2.29 -18.46 35.07
CA ALA A 154 3.18 -17.33 35.33
C ALA A 154 2.48 -16.11 35.98
N GLY A 155 1.16 -16.16 36.22
CA GLY A 155 0.42 -15.02 36.78
C GLY A 155 0.37 -13.78 35.87
N MET A 156 0.50 -13.98 34.55
CA MET A 156 0.55 -12.89 33.56
C MET A 156 -0.83 -12.32 33.23
N LEU A 157 -1.89 -13.09 33.48
CA LEU A 157 -3.27 -12.66 33.27
C LEU A 157 -3.83 -12.05 34.55
N ARG A 158 -4.29 -10.81 34.48
CA ARG A 158 -4.81 -10.07 35.64
C ARG A 158 -6.24 -9.62 35.43
N LEU A 159 -7.08 -9.82 36.43
CA LEU A 159 -8.47 -9.34 36.45
C LEU A 159 -8.53 -7.90 36.97
N HIS A 160 -9.08 -7.00 36.17
CA HIS A 160 -9.26 -5.59 36.50
C HIS A 160 -10.73 -5.16 36.32
N HIS A 161 -11.19 -4.20 37.11
CA HIS A 161 -12.42 -3.43 36.87
C HIS A 161 -12.01 -2.02 36.47
N ASP A 162 -12.54 -1.50 35.37
CA ASP A 162 -12.05 -0.22 34.83
C ASP A 162 -12.69 1.02 35.47
N GLY A 163 -13.76 0.85 36.26
CA GLY A 163 -14.50 1.93 36.93
C GLY A 163 -15.32 2.83 36.00
N GLN A 164 -14.82 3.10 34.80
CA GLN A 164 -15.41 4.04 33.84
C GLN A 164 -16.54 3.43 33.02
N SER A 165 -16.31 2.25 32.42
CA SER A 165 -17.33 1.54 31.64
C SER A 165 -18.19 0.64 32.52
N GLY A 166 -17.66 0.24 33.69
CA GLY A 166 -18.30 -0.72 34.58
C GLY A 166 -18.04 -2.17 34.16
N LEU A 167 -17.10 -2.39 33.25
CA LEU A 167 -16.72 -3.70 32.77
C LEU A 167 -15.48 -4.22 33.52
N PHE A 168 -15.47 -5.54 33.71
CA PHE A 168 -14.28 -6.26 34.08
C PHE A 168 -13.49 -6.67 32.84
N HIS A 169 -12.16 -6.64 32.96
CA HIS A 169 -11.23 -6.97 31.91
C HIS A 169 -10.15 -7.94 32.39
N ILE A 170 -9.70 -8.79 31.47
CA ILE A 170 -8.45 -9.52 31.60
C ILE A 170 -7.36 -8.72 30.91
N HIS A 171 -6.29 -8.42 31.65
CA HIS A 171 -5.11 -7.76 31.15
C HIS A 171 -4.01 -8.77 30.87
N HIS A 172 -3.32 -8.59 29.73
CA HIS A 172 -2.07 -9.25 29.41
C HIS A 172 -1.16 -8.22 28.74
N HIS A 173 -0.12 -7.76 29.45
CA HIS A 173 0.64 -6.56 29.07
C HIS A 173 -0.30 -5.38 28.81
N ASP A 174 -0.27 -4.79 27.61
CA ASP A 174 -1.13 -3.67 27.21
C ASP A 174 -2.50 -4.10 26.68
N HIS A 175 -2.72 -5.39 26.42
CA HIS A 175 -3.98 -5.89 25.90
C HIS A 175 -5.04 -6.01 27.00
N ARG A 176 -6.28 -5.66 26.65
CA ARG A 176 -7.43 -5.70 27.55
C ARG A 176 -8.58 -6.44 26.87
N PHE A 177 -9.10 -7.48 27.53
CA PHE A 177 -10.16 -8.34 27.01
C PHE A 177 -11.38 -8.28 27.93
N PRO A 178 -12.58 -7.94 27.43
CA PRO A 178 -13.75 -7.73 28.28
C PRO A 178 -14.32 -9.07 28.74
N LEU A 179 -14.75 -9.14 30.00
CA LEU A 179 -15.53 -10.26 30.49
C LEU A 179 -17.00 -10.10 30.13
N CYS A 180 -17.65 -11.21 29.79
CA CYS A 180 -19.08 -11.27 29.53
C CYS A 180 -19.89 -10.84 30.76
N PRO A 181 -20.72 -9.78 30.66
CA PRO A 181 -21.50 -9.28 31.79
C PRO A 181 -22.49 -10.29 32.38
N ALA A 182 -22.89 -11.31 31.61
CA ALA A 182 -23.73 -12.41 32.11
C ALA A 182 -23.07 -13.20 33.27
N GLY A 183 -21.74 -13.17 33.37
CA GLY A 183 -20.99 -13.82 34.44
C GLY A 183 -20.84 -13.01 35.73
N TYR A 184 -21.20 -11.72 35.74
CA TYR A 184 -20.82 -10.80 36.84
C TYR A 184 -21.54 -11.12 38.14
N ALA A 185 -22.80 -11.57 38.09
CA ALA A 185 -23.62 -11.83 39.28
C ALA A 185 -22.93 -12.81 40.24
N GLY A 186 -22.39 -13.92 39.74
CA GLY A 186 -21.69 -14.91 40.55
C GLY A 186 -20.40 -14.37 41.17
N MET A 187 -19.65 -13.56 40.42
CA MET A 187 -18.39 -12.97 40.86
C MET A 187 -18.61 -11.93 41.96
N LEU A 188 -19.65 -11.10 41.83
CA LEU A 188 -20.04 -10.06 42.78
C LEU A 188 -20.70 -10.63 44.04
N ALA A 189 -21.47 -11.70 43.92
CA ALA A 189 -22.06 -12.39 45.06
C ALA A 189 -20.96 -12.92 46.01
N ALA A 190 -19.87 -13.48 45.46
CA ALA A 190 -18.73 -13.95 46.24
C ALA A 190 -17.99 -12.83 47.01
N ALA A 191 -18.20 -11.57 46.60
CA ALA A 191 -17.59 -10.40 47.22
C ALA A 191 -18.55 -9.63 48.14
N GLY A 192 -19.80 -10.07 48.29
CA GLY A 192 -20.79 -9.44 49.17
C GLY A 192 -21.54 -8.25 48.55
N ALA A 193 -21.73 -8.23 47.23
CA ALA A 193 -22.44 -7.13 46.57
C ALA A 193 -23.93 -7.03 47.00
N PRO A 194 -24.52 -5.81 46.98
CA PRO A 194 -25.91 -5.60 47.40
C PRO A 194 -26.94 -6.39 46.60
N GLY A 195 -27.99 -6.87 47.28
CA GLY A 195 -29.09 -7.62 46.67
C GLY A 195 -29.71 -6.98 45.42
N PRO A 196 -30.01 -5.66 45.40
CA PRO A 196 -30.55 -4.99 44.21
C PRO A 196 -29.62 -5.03 43.01
N LEU A 197 -28.30 -4.87 43.22
CA LEU A 197 -27.29 -4.96 42.16
C LEU A 197 -27.20 -6.40 41.62
N LEU A 198 -27.19 -7.39 42.51
CA LEU A 198 -27.20 -8.80 42.14
C LEU A 198 -28.45 -9.15 41.33
N ALA A 199 -29.64 -8.71 41.73
CA ALA A 199 -30.88 -8.95 40.99
C ALA A 199 -30.84 -8.36 39.56
N CYS A 200 -30.29 -7.15 39.41
CA CYS A 200 -30.09 -6.54 38.10
C CYS A 200 -29.17 -7.40 37.21
N LEU A 201 -28.05 -7.87 37.75
CA LEU A 201 -27.08 -8.67 37.00
C LEU A 201 -27.54 -10.12 36.76
N THR A 202 -28.35 -10.69 37.64
CA THR A 202 -29.03 -11.96 37.39
C THR A 202 -29.98 -11.84 36.20
N THR A 203 -30.70 -10.71 36.09
CA THR A 203 -31.54 -10.43 34.91
C THR A 203 -30.71 -10.36 33.63
N VAL A 204 -29.54 -9.72 33.70
CA VAL A 204 -28.56 -9.71 32.59
C VAL A 204 -28.13 -11.14 32.21
N ALA A 205 -27.80 -11.97 33.19
CA ALA A 205 -27.41 -13.36 32.97
C ALA A 205 -28.52 -14.18 32.30
N MET A 206 -29.77 -14.00 32.73
CA MET A 206 -30.93 -14.68 32.13
C MET A 206 -31.18 -14.28 30.67
N ARG A 207 -30.89 -13.02 30.32
CA ARG A 207 -31.05 -12.53 28.94
C ARG A 207 -29.88 -12.86 28.03
N ALA A 208 -28.66 -12.92 28.58
CA ALA A 208 -27.42 -13.24 27.88
C ALA A 208 -27.19 -12.44 26.57
N ARG A 209 -27.61 -11.16 26.54
CA ARG A 209 -27.46 -10.27 25.39
C ARG A 209 -27.39 -8.79 25.79
N PRO A 210 -26.83 -7.91 24.94
CA PRO A 210 -26.87 -6.46 25.15
C PRO A 210 -28.29 -5.90 25.26
N GLY A 211 -28.44 -4.77 25.93
CA GLY A 211 -29.71 -4.03 25.97
C GLY A 211 -29.82 -3.04 27.14
N ALA A 212 -30.97 -2.37 27.23
CA ALA A 212 -31.21 -1.34 28.24
C ALA A 212 -31.02 -1.82 29.69
N GLU A 213 -31.31 -3.09 29.97
CA GLU A 213 -31.10 -3.69 31.30
C GLU A 213 -29.63 -3.87 31.66
N VAL A 214 -28.79 -4.24 30.68
CA VAL A 214 -27.33 -4.27 30.85
C VAL A 214 -26.84 -2.88 31.20
N ASN A 215 -27.26 -1.86 30.46
CA ASN A 215 -26.84 -0.47 30.71
C ASN A 215 -27.23 0.00 32.11
N ARG A 216 -28.44 -0.35 32.59
CA ARG A 216 -28.87 -0.08 33.97
C ARG A 216 -28.01 -0.83 34.99
N ALA A 217 -27.75 -2.12 34.77
CA ALA A 217 -26.95 -2.94 35.68
C ALA A 217 -25.48 -2.48 35.77
N LEU A 218 -24.86 -2.16 34.63
CA LEU A 218 -23.49 -1.62 34.57
C LEU A 218 -23.41 -0.22 35.20
N THR A 219 -24.45 0.61 35.07
CA THR A 219 -24.51 1.90 35.75
C THR A 219 -24.61 1.74 37.27
N ALA A 220 -25.47 0.83 37.74
CA ALA A 220 -25.56 0.50 39.16
C ALA A 220 -24.24 -0.08 39.69
N LEU A 221 -23.57 -0.94 38.92
CA LEU A 221 -22.26 -1.48 39.26
C LEU A 221 -21.22 -0.37 39.39
N ARG A 222 -21.15 0.59 38.45
CA ARG A 222 -20.23 1.73 38.53
C ARG A 222 -20.47 2.59 39.77
N GLN A 223 -21.73 2.91 40.05
CA GLN A 223 -22.12 3.70 41.22
C GLN A 223 -21.71 3.01 42.52
N TRP A 224 -21.99 1.70 42.63
CA TRP A 224 -21.58 0.94 43.81
C TRP A 224 -20.06 0.78 43.90
N ALA A 225 -19.39 0.48 42.78
CA ALA A 225 -17.94 0.33 42.73
C ALA A 225 -17.18 1.59 43.14
N ALA A 226 -17.79 2.78 43.01
CA ALA A 226 -17.22 4.06 43.46
C ALA A 226 -17.36 4.32 44.98
N THR A 227 -18.09 3.47 45.71
CA THR A 227 -18.19 3.54 47.18
C THR A 227 -17.02 2.81 47.85
N ASP A 228 -16.73 3.08 49.12
CA ASP A 228 -15.67 2.36 49.87
C ASP A 228 -15.94 0.85 49.98
N GLU A 229 -17.20 0.47 50.14
CA GLU A 229 -17.63 -0.93 50.14
C GLU A 229 -17.37 -1.58 48.78
N GLY A 230 -17.77 -0.91 47.69
CA GLY A 230 -17.54 -1.37 46.32
C GLY A 230 -16.05 -1.47 45.98
N HIS A 231 -15.24 -0.47 46.33
CA HIS A 231 -13.79 -0.51 46.16
C HIS A 231 -13.17 -1.71 46.88
N THR A 232 -13.55 -1.95 48.14
CA THR A 232 -13.09 -3.10 48.92
C THR A 232 -13.50 -4.42 48.26
N ALA A 233 -14.74 -4.51 47.78
CA ALA A 233 -15.24 -5.68 47.08
C ALA A 233 -14.51 -5.93 45.75
N MET A 234 -14.22 -4.88 44.95
CA MET A 234 -13.45 -5.00 43.71
C MET A 234 -12.03 -5.52 43.98
N ALA A 235 -11.35 -4.98 44.99
CA ALA A 235 -10.03 -5.45 45.41
C ALA A 235 -10.07 -6.93 45.85
N ARG A 236 -11.11 -7.32 46.59
CA ARG A 236 -11.34 -8.71 46.99
C ARG A 236 -11.57 -9.62 45.77
N ILE A 237 -12.36 -9.20 44.79
CA ILE A 237 -12.59 -9.96 43.55
C ILE A 237 -11.26 -10.19 42.82
N THR A 238 -10.45 -9.15 42.64
CA THR A 238 -9.15 -9.27 41.99
C THR A 238 -8.23 -10.21 42.78
N SER A 239 -8.18 -10.10 44.10
CA SER A 239 -7.38 -11.00 44.96
C SER A 239 -7.85 -12.46 44.88
N LEU A 240 -9.17 -12.71 44.85
CA LEU A 240 -9.72 -14.05 44.69
C LEU A 240 -9.35 -14.69 43.35
N HIS A 241 -9.06 -13.90 42.31
CA HIS A 241 -8.69 -14.39 40.97
C HIS A 241 -7.20 -14.20 40.67
N ASP A 242 -6.37 -14.00 41.69
CA ASP A 242 -4.93 -13.82 41.52
C ASP A 242 -4.26 -15.11 40.99
N GLY A 243 -3.78 -15.04 39.74
CA GLY A 243 -3.16 -16.17 39.05
C GLY A 243 -1.81 -16.62 39.64
N THR A 244 -1.21 -15.84 40.54
CA THR A 244 0.08 -16.18 41.19
C THR A 244 -0.06 -17.32 42.20
N ASN A 245 -1.25 -17.57 42.74
CA ASN A 245 -1.55 -18.68 43.65
C ASN A 245 -2.52 -19.69 43.04
N LEU A 246 -2.50 -20.94 43.52
CA LEU A 246 -3.27 -22.04 42.93
C LEU A 246 -4.81 -21.81 43.01
N PRO A 247 -5.40 -21.45 44.16
CA PRO A 247 -6.84 -21.19 44.23
C PRO A 247 -7.31 -20.07 43.29
N GLY A 248 -6.56 -18.96 43.22
CA GLY A 248 -6.90 -17.85 42.34
C GLY A 248 -6.73 -18.20 40.86
N ARG A 249 -5.68 -18.93 40.51
CA ARG A 249 -5.48 -19.48 39.16
C ARG A 249 -6.61 -20.39 38.72
N THR A 250 -7.09 -21.27 39.60
CA THR A 250 -8.24 -22.16 39.29
C THR A 250 -9.51 -21.33 39.03
N ARG A 251 -9.79 -20.32 39.85
CA ARG A 251 -10.95 -19.43 39.65
C ARG A 251 -10.83 -18.63 38.35
N LEU A 252 -9.65 -18.09 38.07
CA LEU A 252 -9.37 -17.35 36.84
C LEU A 252 -9.52 -18.25 35.60
N GLY A 253 -9.00 -19.48 35.65
CA GLY A 253 -9.18 -20.45 34.57
C GLY A 253 -10.65 -20.78 34.31
N ALA A 254 -11.44 -20.99 35.38
CA ALA A 254 -12.88 -21.22 35.28
C ALA A 254 -13.61 -19.99 34.69
N LEU A 255 -13.21 -18.78 35.07
CA LEU A 255 -13.75 -17.54 34.53
C LEU A 255 -13.47 -17.41 33.03
N LEU A 256 -12.24 -17.65 32.60
CA LEU A 256 -11.83 -17.63 31.20
C LEU A 256 -12.57 -18.68 30.37
N ALA A 257 -12.84 -19.87 30.92
CA ALA A 257 -13.54 -20.96 30.24
C ALA A 257 -14.99 -20.62 29.85
N HIS A 258 -15.60 -19.59 30.43
CA HIS A 258 -16.97 -19.15 30.13
C HIS A 258 -17.02 -17.91 29.22
N GLN A 259 -15.89 -17.41 28.75
CA GLN A 259 -15.88 -16.23 27.87
C GLN A 259 -16.28 -16.59 26.43
N PRO A 260 -16.95 -15.66 25.70
CA PRO A 260 -17.24 -15.81 24.27
C PRO A 260 -15.99 -15.78 23.38
N TRP A 261 -14.82 -15.62 23.99
CA TRP A 261 -13.53 -15.67 23.35
C TRP A 261 -12.59 -16.62 24.07
N ARG A 262 -11.50 -16.98 23.41
CA ARG A 262 -10.41 -17.79 23.96
C ARG A 262 -9.07 -17.16 23.64
N LEU A 263 -8.30 -16.84 24.67
CA LEU A 263 -6.93 -16.37 24.51
C LEU A 263 -6.03 -17.50 24.01
N ALA A 264 -5.15 -17.17 23.07
CA ALA A 264 -4.20 -18.07 22.45
C ALA A 264 -2.82 -17.42 22.35
N TRP A 265 -1.79 -18.25 22.14
CA TRP A 265 -0.45 -17.75 21.83
C TRP A 265 -0.47 -17.06 20.47
N TRP A 266 0.25 -15.94 20.33
CA TRP A 266 0.31 -15.23 19.04
C TRP A 266 0.81 -16.11 17.89
N ARG A 267 1.66 -17.11 18.17
CA ARG A 267 2.13 -18.07 17.16
C ARG A 267 1.07 -19.05 16.69
N ASP A 268 0.00 -19.25 17.47
CA ASP A 268 -1.13 -20.09 17.08
C ASP A 268 -2.05 -19.37 16.07
N ALA A 269 -1.85 -18.06 15.81
CA ALA A 269 -2.70 -17.28 14.91
C ALA A 269 -2.79 -17.94 13.53
N ALA A 270 -1.66 -18.31 12.92
CA ALA A 270 -1.63 -18.90 11.58
C ALA A 270 -2.54 -20.13 11.46
N THR A 271 -2.63 -20.95 12.50
CA THR A 271 -3.34 -22.24 12.45
C THR A 271 -4.72 -22.22 13.10
N ARG A 272 -5.01 -21.29 14.02
CA ARG A 272 -6.27 -21.30 14.79
C ARG A 272 -7.19 -20.12 14.53
N ILE A 273 -6.71 -19.05 13.86
CA ILE A 273 -7.52 -17.85 13.66
C ILE A 273 -8.84 -18.19 12.95
N ASN A 274 -9.95 -17.77 13.55
CA ASN A 274 -11.30 -18.05 13.05
C ASN A 274 -12.04 -16.78 12.62
N TRP A 275 -11.31 -15.72 12.31
CA TRP A 275 -11.85 -14.48 11.78
C TRP A 275 -10.90 -13.91 10.73
N ARG A 276 -11.42 -13.20 9.73
CA ARG A 276 -10.61 -12.74 8.59
C ARG A 276 -9.76 -11.52 8.99
N ARG A 277 -8.48 -11.58 8.69
CA ARG A 277 -7.50 -10.50 8.89
C ARG A 277 -7.30 -9.66 7.64
N PHE A 278 -6.73 -8.47 7.79
CA PHE A 278 -5.98 -7.83 6.70
C PHE A 278 -4.63 -8.53 6.57
N PHE A 279 -4.43 -9.23 5.45
CA PHE A 279 -3.27 -10.10 5.24
C PHE A 279 -3.06 -11.07 6.42
N ASP A 280 -1.88 -11.05 7.05
CA ASP A 280 -1.51 -11.83 8.21
C ASP A 280 -1.47 -11.02 9.52
N ILE A 281 -1.95 -9.77 9.50
CA ILE A 281 -1.88 -8.83 10.63
C ILE A 281 -3.00 -9.10 11.65
N THR A 282 -2.67 -9.77 12.74
CA THR A 282 -3.58 -10.07 13.87
C THR A 282 -4.14 -8.81 14.56
N GLY A 283 -3.54 -7.64 14.35
CA GLY A 283 -4.06 -6.37 14.86
C GLY A 283 -5.27 -5.83 14.10
N LEU A 284 -5.65 -6.41 12.95
CA LEU A 284 -6.66 -5.86 12.04
C LEU A 284 -7.74 -6.90 11.70
N VAL A 285 -8.96 -6.68 12.17
CA VAL A 285 -10.13 -7.55 11.94
C VAL A 285 -11.00 -7.01 10.80
N SER A 286 -11.36 -7.90 9.87
CA SER A 286 -12.08 -7.50 8.66
C SER A 286 -13.59 -7.37 8.86
N LEU A 287 -14.17 -6.39 8.16
CA LEU A 287 -15.58 -6.06 8.14
C LEU A 287 -16.33 -6.75 7.00
N CYS A 288 -17.63 -6.94 7.20
CA CYS A 288 -18.61 -7.40 6.20
C CYS A 288 -19.31 -6.20 5.55
N VAL A 289 -18.55 -5.30 4.92
CA VAL A 289 -19.04 -4.03 4.37
C VAL A 289 -19.99 -4.19 3.17
N GLU A 290 -20.06 -5.39 2.58
CA GLU A 290 -21.07 -5.72 1.56
C GLU A 290 -22.51 -5.59 2.11
N ARG A 291 -22.69 -5.77 3.42
CA ARG A 291 -23.96 -5.60 4.12
C ARG A 291 -24.32 -4.12 4.24
N GLU A 292 -25.55 -3.76 3.90
CA GLU A 292 -25.99 -2.35 3.88
C GLU A 292 -25.84 -1.67 5.24
N ASN A 293 -26.24 -2.33 6.33
CA ASN A 293 -26.15 -1.75 7.66
C ASN A 293 -24.69 -1.50 8.12
N VAL A 294 -23.75 -2.34 7.67
CA VAL A 294 -22.31 -2.17 7.96
C VAL A 294 -21.74 -1.06 7.08
N PHE A 295 -22.08 -1.05 5.80
CA PHE A 295 -21.72 0.03 4.88
C PHE A 295 -22.15 1.39 5.43
N ASP A 296 -23.42 1.54 5.82
CA ASP A 296 -23.94 2.80 6.33
C ASP A 296 -23.21 3.21 7.63
N ALA A 297 -22.95 2.27 8.54
CA ALA A 297 -22.20 2.57 9.77
C ALA A 297 -20.75 3.04 9.52
N VAL A 298 -20.08 2.47 8.52
CA VAL A 298 -18.72 2.85 8.13
C VAL A 298 -18.70 4.20 7.38
N HIS A 299 -19.71 4.49 6.57
CA HIS A 299 -19.65 5.60 5.60
C HIS A 299 -20.48 6.83 5.99
N ASN A 300 -21.49 6.73 6.84
CA ASN A 300 -22.41 7.84 7.11
C ASN A 300 -21.69 9.12 7.54
N TYR A 301 -20.66 9.00 8.39
CA TYR A 301 -19.88 10.16 8.82
C TYR A 301 -19.09 10.78 7.66
N VAL A 302 -18.33 9.97 6.91
CA VAL A 302 -17.57 10.43 5.73
C VAL A 302 -18.49 11.06 4.68
N LEU A 303 -19.64 10.44 4.41
CA LEU A 303 -20.65 10.97 3.51
C LEU A 303 -21.24 12.29 4.03
N SER A 304 -21.36 12.46 5.35
CA SER A 304 -21.75 13.75 5.94
C SER A 304 -20.68 14.84 5.73
N LEU A 305 -19.39 14.49 5.81
CA LEU A 305 -18.29 15.40 5.51
C LEU A 305 -18.33 15.83 4.04
N TYR A 306 -18.55 14.88 3.13
CA TYR A 306 -18.79 15.17 1.71
C TYR A 306 -20.03 16.05 1.52
N GLN A 307 -21.18 15.73 2.11
CA GLN A 307 -22.39 16.55 1.96
C GLN A 307 -22.15 18.00 2.42
N ARG A 308 -21.37 18.20 3.48
CA ARG A 308 -21.02 19.53 4.02
C ARG A 308 -19.90 20.24 3.26
N GLY A 309 -19.34 19.59 2.24
CA GLY A 309 -18.25 20.16 1.43
C GLY A 309 -16.87 20.06 2.06
N LEU A 310 -16.67 19.34 3.17
CA LEU A 310 -15.35 19.24 3.82
C LEU A 310 -14.37 18.30 3.11
N VAL A 311 -14.91 17.39 2.30
CA VAL A 311 -14.18 16.41 1.49
C VAL A 311 -14.75 16.46 0.07
N ASP A 312 -13.89 16.37 -0.94
CA ASP A 312 -14.22 16.53 -2.36
C ASP A 312 -14.02 15.25 -3.17
N GLY A 313 -13.25 14.29 -2.66
CA GLY A 313 -13.07 12.98 -3.27
C GLY A 313 -12.64 11.92 -2.25
N LEU A 314 -12.62 10.67 -2.67
CA LEU A 314 -12.28 9.51 -1.85
C LEU A 314 -11.23 8.64 -2.54
N ARG A 315 -10.28 8.11 -1.76
CA ARG A 315 -9.45 6.97 -2.15
C ARG A 315 -9.83 5.78 -1.28
N ILE A 316 -10.07 4.63 -1.89
CA ILE A 316 -10.49 3.41 -1.21
C ILE A 316 -9.28 2.51 -0.99
N ASP A 317 -8.96 2.27 0.27
CA ASP A 317 -7.93 1.32 0.69
C ASP A 317 -8.35 -0.13 0.43
N HIS A 318 -7.41 -0.93 -0.08
CA HIS A 318 -7.50 -2.37 -0.19
C HIS A 318 -8.84 -2.92 -0.70
N ILE A 319 -9.28 -2.42 -1.87
CA ILE A 319 -10.57 -2.83 -2.47
C ILE A 319 -10.65 -4.34 -2.73
N ASP A 320 -9.51 -4.98 -3.01
CA ASP A 320 -9.37 -6.41 -3.23
C ASP A 320 -9.52 -7.24 -1.93
N GLY A 321 -9.70 -6.61 -0.77
CA GLY A 321 -10.10 -7.28 0.47
C GLY A 321 -11.61 -7.47 0.62
N LEU A 322 -12.43 -6.76 -0.16
CA LEU A 322 -13.89 -6.76 -0.01
C LEU A 322 -14.56 -8.01 -0.59
N ALA A 323 -15.69 -8.42 -0.02
CA ALA A 323 -16.45 -9.57 -0.51
C ALA A 323 -17.18 -9.30 -1.84
N ALA A 324 -17.56 -8.04 -2.11
CA ALA A 324 -18.26 -7.60 -3.31
C ALA A 324 -17.86 -6.15 -3.69
N PRO A 325 -16.64 -5.95 -4.23
CA PRO A 325 -16.10 -4.61 -4.50
C PRO A 325 -16.86 -3.80 -5.56
N ALA A 326 -17.42 -4.42 -6.60
CA ALA A 326 -18.25 -3.72 -7.59
C ALA A 326 -19.54 -3.21 -6.94
N ALA A 327 -20.23 -4.07 -6.19
CA ALA A 327 -21.43 -3.68 -5.45
C ALA A 327 -21.15 -2.55 -4.44
N TYR A 328 -20.00 -2.60 -3.77
CA TYR A 328 -19.52 -1.54 -2.89
C TYR A 328 -19.32 -0.21 -3.65
N CYS A 329 -18.58 -0.22 -4.77
CA CYS A 329 -18.30 0.97 -5.56
C CYS A 329 -19.58 1.60 -6.13
N GLN A 330 -20.53 0.78 -6.61
CA GLN A 330 -21.83 1.25 -7.08
C GLN A 330 -22.63 1.92 -5.96
N ARG A 331 -22.73 1.27 -4.79
CA ARG A 331 -23.42 1.84 -3.63
C ARG A 331 -22.80 3.16 -3.18
N LEU A 332 -21.47 3.23 -3.13
CA LEU A 332 -20.76 4.46 -2.77
C LEU A 332 -21.04 5.58 -3.77
N ARG A 333 -20.95 5.30 -5.07
CA ARG A 333 -21.23 6.28 -6.13
C ARG A 333 -22.66 6.78 -6.07
N GLU A 334 -23.64 5.90 -5.87
CA GLU A 334 -25.06 6.26 -5.72
C GLU A 334 -25.31 7.14 -4.50
N ARG A 335 -24.63 6.88 -3.37
CA ARG A 335 -24.73 7.71 -2.16
C ARG A 335 -24.14 9.09 -2.42
N LEU A 336 -22.95 9.18 -3.02
CA LEU A 336 -22.30 10.46 -3.37
C LEU A 336 -23.16 11.27 -4.36
N ALA A 337 -23.70 10.63 -5.40
CA ALA A 337 -24.55 11.28 -6.39
C ALA A 337 -25.84 11.86 -5.77
N ARG A 338 -26.47 11.15 -4.84
CA ARG A 338 -27.65 11.65 -4.10
C ARG A 338 -27.33 12.84 -3.18
N LEU A 339 -26.11 12.93 -2.69
CA LEU A 339 -25.66 14.00 -1.80
C LEU A 339 -25.14 15.23 -2.55
N ALA A 340 -24.67 15.06 -3.79
CA ALA A 340 -24.05 16.14 -4.57
C ALA A 340 -24.93 17.41 -4.67
N PRO A 341 -26.25 17.34 -4.94
CA PRO A 341 -27.12 18.54 -5.01
C PRO A 341 -27.30 19.26 -3.67
N ARG A 342 -26.92 18.63 -2.54
CA ARG A 342 -27.03 19.20 -1.18
C ARG A 342 -25.74 19.85 -0.70
N ARG A 343 -24.68 19.82 -1.51
CA ARG A 343 -23.39 20.44 -1.19
C ARG A 343 -23.49 21.96 -1.23
N PRO A 344 -22.73 22.68 -0.39
CA PRO A 344 -22.70 24.14 -0.46
C PRO A 344 -22.07 24.60 -1.78
N ALA A 345 -22.47 25.77 -2.27
CA ALA A 345 -21.95 26.34 -3.52
C ALA A 345 -20.43 26.60 -3.49
N SER A 346 -19.84 26.73 -2.30
CA SER A 346 -18.40 26.88 -2.10
C SER A 346 -17.61 25.59 -2.26
N ALA A 347 -18.27 24.42 -2.21
CA ALA A 347 -17.61 23.13 -2.35
C ALA A 347 -17.40 22.75 -3.82
N LEU A 348 -16.40 21.91 -4.08
CA LEU A 348 -16.15 21.41 -5.43
C LEU A 348 -17.31 20.55 -5.92
N GLN A 349 -17.58 20.61 -7.22
CA GLN A 349 -18.65 19.82 -7.84
C GLN A 349 -18.12 18.44 -8.25
N GLY A 350 -18.95 17.41 -8.07
CA GLY A 350 -18.57 16.01 -8.30
C GLY A 350 -17.83 15.39 -7.11
N ALA A 351 -17.61 14.08 -7.20
CA ALA A 351 -16.80 13.32 -6.26
C ALA A 351 -15.84 12.43 -7.05
N SER A 352 -14.53 12.61 -6.89
CA SER A 352 -13.59 11.60 -7.41
C SER A 352 -13.55 10.41 -6.46
N VAL A 353 -13.47 9.20 -7.00
CA VAL A 353 -13.36 7.94 -6.29
C VAL A 353 -12.26 7.13 -6.98
N HIS A 354 -11.16 6.95 -6.27
CA HIS A 354 -10.02 6.14 -6.72
C HIS A 354 -9.91 4.90 -5.86
N VAL A 355 -9.42 3.80 -6.43
CA VAL A 355 -9.25 2.54 -5.70
C VAL A 355 -7.78 2.14 -5.65
N GLU A 356 -7.30 1.73 -4.49
CA GLU A 356 -6.04 1.00 -4.42
C GLU A 356 -6.25 -0.41 -4.96
N LYS A 357 -5.74 -0.66 -6.17
CA LYS A 357 -5.81 -1.97 -6.82
C LYS A 357 -4.56 -2.20 -7.65
N ILE A 358 -3.95 -3.37 -7.49
CA ILE A 358 -2.75 -3.77 -8.23
C ILE A 358 -3.17 -4.52 -9.49
N LEU A 359 -2.89 -3.96 -10.67
CA LEU A 359 -3.22 -4.56 -11.97
C LEU A 359 -2.00 -5.31 -12.53
N LEU A 360 -2.21 -6.53 -13.03
CA LEU A 360 -1.23 -7.15 -13.92
C LEU A 360 -1.24 -6.48 -15.30
N PRO A 361 -0.18 -6.60 -16.12
CA PRO A 361 -0.09 -5.92 -17.43
C PRO A 361 -1.23 -6.21 -18.41
N THR A 362 -1.93 -7.33 -18.28
CA THR A 362 -3.08 -7.69 -19.14
C THR A 362 -4.42 -7.58 -18.43
N GLU A 363 -4.43 -7.01 -17.22
CA GLU A 363 -5.64 -6.82 -16.42
C GLU A 363 -6.14 -5.38 -16.60
N SER A 364 -7.47 -5.24 -16.61
CA SER A 364 -8.16 -3.95 -16.58
C SER A 364 -9.08 -3.91 -15.36
N LEU A 365 -9.43 -2.71 -14.89
CA LEU A 365 -10.46 -2.58 -13.87
C LEU A 365 -11.79 -3.15 -14.40
N PRO A 366 -12.58 -3.84 -13.56
CA PRO A 366 -13.91 -4.29 -13.97
C PRO A 366 -14.78 -3.10 -14.38
N ALA A 367 -15.40 -3.15 -15.57
CA ALA A 367 -16.28 -2.08 -16.07
C ALA A 367 -17.46 -1.76 -15.14
N ALA A 368 -17.83 -2.70 -14.27
CA ALA A 368 -18.87 -2.53 -13.26
C ALA A 368 -18.48 -1.59 -12.11
N TRP A 369 -17.23 -1.14 -12.01
CA TRP A 369 -16.75 -0.25 -10.96
C TRP A 369 -16.84 1.22 -11.41
N PRO A 370 -17.81 2.02 -10.92
CA PRO A 370 -17.94 3.41 -11.31
C PRO A 370 -16.92 4.29 -10.56
N VAL A 371 -15.65 4.15 -10.90
CA VAL A 371 -14.49 4.82 -10.30
C VAL A 371 -13.65 5.49 -11.39
N GLU A 372 -12.94 6.57 -11.04
CA GLU A 372 -12.10 7.32 -11.99
C GLU A 372 -10.83 6.54 -12.36
N GLY A 373 -10.38 5.63 -11.50
CA GLY A 373 -9.26 4.73 -11.78
C GLY A 373 -8.59 4.18 -10.52
N THR A 374 -7.36 3.70 -10.68
CA THR A 374 -6.53 3.20 -9.59
C THR A 374 -5.75 4.35 -8.92
N THR A 375 -4.89 3.98 -7.95
CA THR A 375 -3.86 4.85 -7.38
C THR A 375 -2.56 4.90 -8.21
N GLY A 376 -2.52 4.32 -9.42
CA GLY A 376 -1.43 4.56 -10.38
C GLY A 376 -0.20 3.66 -10.30
N TYR A 377 -0.26 2.51 -9.62
CA TYR A 377 0.85 1.54 -9.58
C TYR A 377 1.22 1.02 -10.99
N GLU A 378 0.25 0.92 -11.88
CA GLU A 378 0.49 0.55 -13.27
C GLU A 378 1.34 1.57 -14.02
N PHE A 379 1.15 2.86 -13.76
CA PHE A 379 1.99 3.90 -14.36
C PHE A 379 3.40 3.85 -13.78
N MET A 380 3.54 3.63 -12.46
CA MET A 380 4.84 3.48 -11.80
C MET A 380 5.65 2.34 -12.42
N ASP A 381 5.02 1.20 -12.70
CA ASP A 381 5.64 0.08 -13.41
C ASP A 381 6.05 0.47 -14.84
N GLN A 382 5.12 1.05 -15.61
CA GLN A 382 5.33 1.40 -17.02
C GLN A 382 6.46 2.40 -17.22
N VAL A 383 6.47 3.50 -16.45
CA VAL A 383 7.49 4.54 -16.55
C VAL A 383 8.83 4.04 -16.02
N GLY A 384 8.84 3.21 -14.98
CA GLY A 384 10.04 2.55 -14.50
C GLY A 384 10.64 1.65 -15.59
N ALA A 385 9.84 0.79 -16.20
CA ALA A 385 10.29 -0.17 -17.21
C ALA A 385 10.77 0.49 -18.52
N VAL A 386 10.13 1.56 -19.01
CA VAL A 386 10.53 2.20 -20.28
C VAL A 386 11.90 2.88 -20.20
N LEU A 387 12.35 3.24 -19.00
CA LEU A 387 13.65 3.88 -18.76
C LEU A 387 14.82 2.88 -18.64
N HIS A 388 14.56 1.57 -18.66
CA HIS A 388 15.59 0.54 -18.66
C HIS A 388 16.11 0.24 -20.06
N ASP A 389 17.39 -0.12 -20.14
CA ASP A 389 18.01 -0.64 -21.35
C ASP A 389 17.72 -2.15 -21.47
N PRO A 390 17.00 -2.60 -22.53
CA PRO A 390 16.79 -4.02 -22.75
C PRO A 390 18.09 -4.81 -23.02
N ASP A 391 19.12 -4.16 -23.57
CA ASP A 391 20.37 -4.84 -23.98
C ASP A 391 21.20 -5.27 -22.77
N GLY A 392 20.97 -4.65 -21.60
CA GLY A 392 21.60 -5.03 -20.33
C GLY A 392 21.11 -6.36 -19.75
N GLY A 393 20.01 -6.91 -20.26
CA GLY A 393 19.34 -8.08 -19.67
C GLY A 393 20.23 -9.31 -19.52
N ALA A 394 21.01 -9.64 -20.55
CA ALA A 394 21.86 -10.83 -20.53
C ALA A 394 22.99 -10.76 -19.49
N ALA A 395 23.60 -9.57 -19.29
CA ALA A 395 24.63 -9.38 -18.28
C ALA A 395 24.05 -9.44 -16.86
N LEU A 396 22.88 -8.83 -16.65
CA LEU A 396 22.16 -8.91 -15.37
C LEU A 396 21.72 -10.35 -15.05
N ASP A 397 21.35 -11.14 -16.06
CA ASP A 397 21.00 -12.56 -15.88
C ASP A 397 22.21 -13.40 -15.46
N ARG A 398 23.38 -13.15 -16.05
CA ARG A 398 24.63 -13.81 -15.63
C ARG A 398 25.05 -13.41 -14.22
N LEU A 399 25.00 -12.11 -13.90
CA LEU A 399 25.27 -11.62 -12.55
C LEU A 399 24.34 -12.26 -11.52
N TRP A 400 23.04 -12.33 -11.85
CA TRP A 400 22.05 -12.99 -11.01
C TRP A 400 22.37 -14.47 -10.81
N ALA A 401 22.60 -15.22 -11.89
CA ALA A 401 22.95 -16.64 -11.82
C ALA A 401 24.23 -16.91 -11.00
N ALA A 402 25.19 -15.99 -11.00
CA ALA A 402 26.42 -16.09 -10.21
C ALA A 402 26.20 -16.01 -8.69
N CYS A 403 25.01 -15.58 -8.22
CA CYS A 403 24.67 -15.55 -6.80
C CYS A 403 24.40 -16.94 -6.19
N GLY A 404 24.39 -18.00 -7.01
CA GLY A 404 24.33 -19.39 -6.57
C GLY A 404 22.97 -20.05 -6.83
N ARG A 405 22.78 -21.27 -6.29
CA ARG A 405 21.65 -22.16 -6.63
C ARG A 405 20.26 -21.59 -6.35
N ASP A 406 20.15 -20.68 -5.39
CA ASP A 406 18.88 -20.06 -5.02
C ASP A 406 18.51 -18.90 -5.98
N ALA A 407 19.46 -18.48 -6.81
CA ALA A 407 19.27 -17.44 -7.82
C ALA A 407 18.52 -17.98 -9.04
N ARG A 408 17.21 -18.18 -8.88
CA ARG A 408 16.32 -18.78 -9.89
C ARG A 408 15.46 -17.73 -10.60
N ALA A 409 14.72 -18.16 -11.61
CA ALA A 409 13.71 -17.33 -12.24
C ALA A 409 12.64 -16.90 -11.21
N LEU A 410 12.08 -15.69 -11.40
CA LEU A 410 11.14 -15.08 -10.46
C LEU A 410 9.91 -15.96 -10.22
N ASP A 411 9.37 -16.59 -11.27
CA ASP A 411 8.19 -17.45 -11.18
C ASP A 411 8.43 -18.67 -10.28
N VAL A 412 9.62 -19.27 -10.32
CA VAL A 412 10.03 -20.36 -9.42
C VAL A 412 10.13 -19.85 -7.97
N ILE A 413 10.68 -18.66 -7.76
CA ILE A 413 10.80 -18.03 -6.44
C ILE A 413 9.42 -17.75 -5.84
N VAL A 414 8.53 -17.13 -6.61
CA VAL A 414 7.16 -16.78 -6.19
C VAL A 414 6.34 -18.04 -5.96
N HIS A 415 6.47 -19.06 -6.81
CA HIS A 415 5.83 -20.36 -6.59
C HIS A 415 6.25 -20.98 -5.25
N GLY A 416 7.56 -21.01 -4.95
CA GLY A 416 8.06 -21.49 -3.66
C GLY A 416 7.59 -20.65 -2.47
N ALA A 417 7.52 -19.32 -2.62
CA ALA A 417 6.98 -18.43 -1.61
C ALA A 417 5.48 -18.71 -1.35
N ARG A 418 4.68 -19.00 -2.38
CA ARG A 418 3.26 -19.36 -2.23
C ARG A 418 3.08 -20.65 -1.43
N VAL A 419 3.87 -21.67 -1.72
CA VAL A 419 3.86 -22.93 -0.95
C VAL A 419 4.16 -22.64 0.52
N GLN A 420 5.27 -21.94 0.79
CA GLN A 420 5.68 -21.59 2.15
C GLN A 420 4.59 -20.80 2.90
N LEU A 421 3.97 -19.81 2.26
CA LEU A 421 2.94 -18.97 2.89
C LEU A 421 1.65 -19.75 3.18
N LEU A 422 1.23 -20.67 2.30
CA LEU A 422 0.07 -21.52 2.56
C LEU A 422 0.29 -22.45 3.75
N GLU A 423 1.53 -22.94 3.94
CA GLU A 423 1.89 -23.82 5.05
C GLU A 423 2.08 -23.07 6.38
N GLN A 424 2.71 -21.89 6.34
CA GLN A 424 3.22 -21.21 7.55
C GLN A 424 2.41 -19.99 7.98
N THR A 425 1.74 -19.31 7.04
CA THR A 425 1.12 -17.98 7.29
C THR A 425 -0.41 -18.03 7.15
N PHE A 426 -0.92 -18.74 6.15
CA PHE A 426 -2.34 -18.89 5.84
C PHE A 426 -2.95 -20.30 6.02
N PRO A 427 -2.45 -21.19 6.91
CA PRO A 427 -3.00 -22.54 6.98
C PRO A 427 -4.44 -22.59 7.51
N ALA A 428 -4.88 -21.60 8.29
CA ALA A 428 -6.28 -21.48 8.72
C ALA A 428 -7.21 -21.10 7.55
N GLU A 429 -6.85 -20.06 6.80
CA GLU A 429 -7.59 -19.59 5.64
C GLU A 429 -7.63 -20.65 4.52
N TYR A 430 -6.51 -21.32 4.27
CA TYR A 430 -6.41 -22.45 3.34
C TYR A 430 -7.37 -23.58 3.71
N ARG A 431 -7.36 -24.04 4.97
CA ARG A 431 -8.27 -25.10 5.44
C ARG A 431 -9.73 -24.69 5.33
N ARG A 432 -10.07 -23.43 5.69
CA ARG A 432 -11.42 -22.88 5.52
C ARG A 432 -11.87 -22.95 4.07
N LEU A 433 -11.01 -22.57 3.12
CA LEU A 433 -11.31 -22.68 1.69
C LEU A 433 -11.56 -24.13 1.26
N VAL A 434 -10.69 -25.07 1.65
CA VAL A 434 -10.85 -26.49 1.35
C VAL A 434 -12.19 -27.03 1.88
N THR A 435 -12.54 -26.73 3.14
CA THR A 435 -13.83 -27.13 3.74
C THR A 435 -15.03 -26.54 3.00
N LEU A 436 -14.96 -25.28 2.57
CA LEU A 436 -16.05 -24.63 1.84
C LEU A 436 -16.22 -25.20 0.42
N LEU A 437 -15.11 -25.49 -0.27
CA LEU A 437 -15.13 -26.16 -1.57
C LEU A 437 -15.70 -27.57 -1.47
N ASP A 438 -15.27 -28.34 -0.47
CA ASP A 438 -15.76 -29.68 -0.21
C ASP A 438 -17.27 -29.67 0.08
N THR A 439 -17.74 -28.75 0.92
CA THR A 439 -19.17 -28.55 1.19
C THR A 439 -19.95 -28.21 -0.09
N ALA A 440 -19.39 -27.37 -0.96
CA ALA A 440 -20.02 -26.99 -2.22
C ALA A 440 -20.11 -28.16 -3.21
N LEU A 441 -19.10 -29.03 -3.26
CA LEU A 441 -19.08 -30.25 -4.08
C LEU A 441 -20.04 -31.33 -3.56
N HIS A 442 -20.04 -31.60 -2.25
CA HIS A 442 -20.97 -32.55 -1.65
C HIS A 442 -22.44 -32.18 -1.95
N ARG A 443 -22.79 -30.88 -1.88
CA ARG A 443 -24.12 -30.37 -2.25
C ARG A 443 -24.46 -30.50 -3.73
N ARG A 444 -23.48 -30.82 -4.59
CA ARG A 444 -23.62 -31.13 -6.01
C ARG A 444 -23.56 -32.64 -6.28
N GLY A 445 -23.48 -33.48 -5.25
CA GLY A 445 -23.34 -34.94 -5.39
C GLY A 445 -21.95 -35.39 -5.84
N VAL A 446 -20.94 -34.54 -5.69
CA VAL A 446 -19.55 -34.84 -6.03
C VAL A 446 -18.78 -35.05 -4.74
N ASN A 447 -18.24 -36.24 -4.54
CA ASN A 447 -17.36 -36.56 -3.41
C ASN A 447 -15.93 -36.67 -3.91
N CYS A 448 -15.00 -36.03 -3.21
CA CYS A 448 -13.58 -36.06 -3.52
C CYS A 448 -12.81 -36.50 -2.27
N PRO A 449 -11.87 -37.45 -2.37
CA PRO A 449 -10.98 -37.75 -1.25
C PRO A 449 -10.22 -36.51 -0.79
N ALA A 450 -10.07 -36.32 0.53
CA ALA A 450 -9.47 -35.11 1.11
C ALA A 450 -8.06 -34.82 0.55
N ALA A 451 -7.23 -35.84 0.39
CA ALA A 451 -5.88 -35.71 -0.18
C ALA A 451 -5.89 -35.21 -1.64
N ASP A 452 -6.88 -35.61 -2.44
CA ASP A 452 -7.00 -35.15 -3.83
C ASP A 452 -7.48 -33.69 -3.88
N MET A 453 -8.40 -33.32 -3.00
CA MET A 453 -8.87 -31.94 -2.85
C MET A 453 -7.73 -31.02 -2.43
N GLU A 454 -6.95 -31.39 -1.42
CA GLU A 454 -5.83 -30.59 -0.94
C GLU A 454 -4.76 -30.41 -2.02
N ALA A 455 -4.40 -31.47 -2.74
CA ALA A 455 -3.46 -31.39 -3.86
C ALA A 455 -3.98 -30.50 -4.99
N ALA A 456 -5.27 -30.61 -5.33
CA ALA A 456 -5.91 -29.80 -6.35
C ALA A 456 -5.93 -28.30 -5.98
N VAL A 457 -6.36 -27.97 -4.76
CA VAL A 457 -6.44 -26.58 -4.28
C VAL A 457 -5.04 -25.98 -4.15
N THR A 458 -4.07 -26.72 -3.61
CA THR A 458 -2.66 -26.29 -3.53
C THR A 458 -2.08 -26.05 -4.92
N GLY A 459 -2.26 -26.98 -5.85
CA GLY A 459 -1.82 -26.84 -7.23
C GLY A 459 -2.41 -25.60 -7.90
N LEU A 460 -3.69 -25.31 -7.66
CA LEU A 460 -4.35 -24.12 -8.19
C LEU A 460 -3.80 -22.82 -7.59
N LEU A 461 -3.75 -22.71 -6.26
CA LEU A 461 -3.33 -21.50 -5.55
C LEU A 461 -1.86 -21.14 -5.81
N THR A 462 -1.00 -22.14 -6.00
CA THR A 462 0.42 -21.93 -6.31
C THR A 462 0.67 -21.50 -7.76
N GLN A 463 -0.32 -21.63 -8.65
CA GLN A 463 -0.25 -21.22 -10.06
C GLN A 463 -1.11 -19.99 -10.40
N PHE A 464 -2.04 -19.59 -9.52
CA PHE A 464 -2.98 -18.49 -9.77
C PHE A 464 -2.34 -17.10 -9.65
N ARG A 465 -1.89 -16.50 -10.76
CA ARG A 465 -1.07 -15.27 -10.72
C ARG A 465 -1.78 -13.98 -10.27
N PRO A 466 -3.01 -13.65 -10.74
CA PRO A 466 -3.65 -12.40 -10.36
C PRO A 466 -3.88 -12.28 -8.86
N TYR A 467 -4.13 -11.06 -8.41
CA TYR A 467 -4.51 -10.80 -7.02
C TYR A 467 -5.78 -11.57 -6.66
N ARG A 468 -6.85 -11.44 -7.45
CA ARG A 468 -8.07 -12.22 -7.25
C ARG A 468 -8.92 -12.29 -8.51
N THR A 469 -9.98 -13.09 -8.43
CA THR A 469 -11.14 -12.98 -9.31
C THR A 469 -12.23 -12.14 -8.66
N TYR A 470 -13.33 -11.94 -9.39
CA TYR A 470 -14.56 -11.30 -8.89
C TYR A 470 -15.79 -12.15 -9.21
N PHE A 471 -15.69 -13.48 -9.07
CA PHE A 471 -16.83 -14.39 -9.24
C PHE A 471 -17.81 -14.32 -8.08
N GLY A 472 -17.33 -13.98 -6.88
CA GLY A 472 -18.17 -13.81 -5.68
C GLY A 472 -19.03 -12.54 -5.68
N ASP A 473 -18.77 -11.61 -6.61
CA ASP A 473 -19.48 -10.35 -6.76
C ASP A 473 -20.55 -10.47 -7.85
N GLU A 474 -21.82 -10.52 -7.43
CA GLU A 474 -22.96 -10.74 -8.34
C GLU A 474 -23.23 -9.59 -9.31
N VAL A 475 -22.67 -8.41 -9.04
CA VAL A 475 -22.83 -7.24 -9.91
C VAL A 475 -21.94 -7.36 -11.13
N VAL A 476 -20.80 -8.06 -11.02
CA VAL A 476 -19.90 -8.30 -12.15
C VAL A 476 -20.54 -9.30 -13.10
N GLN A 477 -20.76 -8.91 -14.34
CA GLN A 477 -21.34 -9.77 -15.39
C GLN A 477 -20.26 -10.34 -16.32
N ASP A 478 -19.25 -9.52 -16.66
CA ASP A 478 -18.09 -9.97 -17.41
C ASP A 478 -17.02 -10.49 -16.46
N HIS A 479 -16.72 -11.78 -16.55
CA HIS A 479 -15.53 -12.33 -15.91
C HIS A 479 -14.67 -13.16 -16.88
N THR A 480 -14.56 -12.67 -18.11
CA THR A 480 -13.65 -13.23 -19.13
C THR A 480 -12.22 -13.30 -18.60
N SER A 481 -11.70 -12.20 -18.05
CA SER A 481 -10.35 -12.15 -17.47
C SER A 481 -10.18 -13.12 -16.29
N GLY A 482 -11.17 -13.19 -15.39
CA GLY A 482 -11.15 -14.12 -14.26
C GLY A 482 -11.16 -15.60 -14.71
N GLN A 483 -11.96 -15.93 -15.73
CA GLN A 483 -11.98 -17.28 -16.31
C GLN A 483 -10.66 -17.63 -17.00
N ALA A 484 -10.09 -16.69 -17.76
CA ALA A 484 -8.81 -16.88 -18.42
C ALA A 484 -7.70 -17.16 -17.38
N ALA A 485 -7.65 -16.38 -16.30
CA ALA A 485 -6.71 -16.59 -15.21
C ALA A 485 -6.90 -17.95 -14.50
N LEU A 486 -8.15 -18.30 -14.15
CA LEU A 486 -8.45 -19.58 -13.52
C LEU A 486 -8.05 -20.76 -14.43
N ASN A 487 -8.35 -20.67 -15.73
CA ASN A 487 -7.99 -21.70 -16.70
C ASN A 487 -6.48 -21.80 -16.91
N ALA A 488 -5.75 -20.69 -16.95
CA ALA A 488 -4.29 -20.70 -17.05
C ALA A 488 -3.66 -21.38 -15.83
N ALA A 489 -4.10 -21.03 -14.63
CA ALA A 489 -3.64 -21.65 -13.38
C ALA A 489 -3.96 -23.14 -13.33
N LYS A 490 -5.19 -23.53 -13.73
CA LYS A 490 -5.64 -24.92 -13.83
C LYS A 490 -4.75 -25.72 -14.79
N THR A 491 -4.50 -25.20 -15.99
CA THR A 491 -3.66 -25.87 -17.00
C THR A 491 -2.23 -26.04 -16.52
N ALA A 492 -1.67 -25.04 -15.82
CA ALA A 492 -0.34 -25.14 -15.23
C ALA A 492 -0.30 -26.21 -14.12
N ALA A 493 -1.29 -26.23 -13.23
CA ALA A 493 -1.39 -27.19 -12.14
C ALA A 493 -1.56 -28.64 -12.64
N MET A 494 -2.32 -28.85 -13.72
CA MET A 494 -2.52 -30.18 -14.31
C MET A 494 -1.22 -30.87 -14.75
N ARG A 495 -0.14 -30.13 -15.01
CA ARG A 495 1.16 -30.70 -15.42
C ARG A 495 1.85 -31.48 -14.31
N THR A 496 1.49 -31.24 -13.05
CA THR A 496 2.15 -31.84 -11.87
C THR A 496 1.22 -32.76 -11.07
N LEU A 497 -0.09 -32.75 -11.35
CA LEU A 497 -1.09 -33.53 -10.62
C LEU A 497 -1.28 -34.92 -11.24
N THR A 498 -1.64 -35.90 -10.42
CA THR A 498 -2.09 -37.22 -10.90
C THR A 498 -3.44 -37.09 -11.62
N PRO A 499 -3.86 -38.07 -12.45
CA PRO A 499 -5.17 -38.03 -13.11
C PRO A 499 -6.35 -37.88 -12.14
N GLN A 500 -6.26 -38.47 -10.94
CA GLN A 500 -7.29 -38.39 -9.91
C GLN A 500 -7.37 -36.98 -9.29
N GLN A 501 -6.22 -36.40 -8.94
CA GLN A 501 -6.12 -35.02 -8.47
C GLN A 501 -6.54 -34.00 -9.55
N GLY A 502 -6.23 -34.29 -10.83
CA GLY A 502 -6.67 -33.49 -11.96
C GLY A 502 -8.20 -33.43 -12.07
N ARG A 503 -8.90 -34.55 -11.86
CA ARG A 503 -10.38 -34.56 -11.79
C ARG A 503 -10.91 -33.72 -10.63
N ALA A 504 -10.28 -33.79 -9.46
CA ALA A 504 -10.64 -32.94 -8.32
C ALA A 504 -10.50 -31.45 -8.66
N LEU A 505 -9.39 -31.07 -9.30
CA LEU A 505 -9.13 -29.71 -9.76
C LEU A 505 -10.17 -29.21 -10.77
N GLU A 506 -10.62 -30.06 -11.71
CA GLU A 506 -11.70 -29.70 -12.63
C GLU A 506 -13.01 -29.37 -11.88
N GLN A 507 -13.34 -30.16 -10.86
CA GLN A 507 -14.55 -29.93 -10.05
C GLN A 507 -14.42 -28.65 -9.21
N VAL A 508 -13.25 -28.39 -8.61
CA VAL A 508 -12.95 -27.14 -7.90
C VAL A 508 -13.11 -25.94 -8.84
N ALA A 509 -12.47 -25.98 -10.01
CA ALA A 509 -12.58 -24.90 -10.99
C ALA A 509 -14.03 -24.69 -11.45
N ARG A 510 -14.83 -25.76 -11.59
CA ARG A 510 -16.26 -25.68 -11.93
C ARG A 510 -17.12 -25.12 -10.80
N VAL A 511 -16.72 -25.25 -9.54
CA VAL A 511 -17.38 -24.55 -8.41
C VAL A 511 -17.03 -23.07 -8.45
N LEU A 512 -15.75 -22.73 -8.58
CA LEU A 512 -15.28 -21.33 -8.58
C LEU A 512 -15.85 -20.54 -9.75
N ALA A 513 -15.88 -21.13 -10.95
CA ALA A 513 -16.41 -20.49 -12.16
C ALA A 513 -17.93 -20.65 -12.33
N ALA A 514 -18.65 -21.23 -11.35
CA ALA A 514 -20.08 -21.48 -11.49
C ALA A 514 -20.88 -20.17 -11.61
N ARG A 515 -21.68 -20.07 -12.68
CA ARG A 515 -22.60 -18.96 -12.95
C ARG A 515 -23.99 -19.50 -13.29
N PRO A 516 -24.85 -19.73 -12.28
CA PRO A 516 -26.23 -20.08 -12.59
C PRO A 516 -26.95 -18.84 -13.17
N GLU A 517 -28.02 -19.06 -13.93
CA GLU A 517 -28.93 -17.98 -14.38
C GLU A 517 -29.57 -17.21 -13.20
N HIS A 518 -29.48 -17.79 -11.99
CA HIS A 518 -29.89 -17.21 -10.72
C HIS A 518 -28.68 -17.12 -9.77
N ALA A 519 -28.82 -16.34 -8.69
CA ALA A 519 -27.81 -16.21 -7.63
C ALA A 519 -27.18 -17.58 -7.22
N PRO A 520 -25.84 -17.71 -7.17
CA PRO A 520 -25.19 -18.94 -6.77
C PRO A 520 -25.66 -19.37 -5.38
N ARG A 521 -25.87 -20.69 -5.21
CA ARG A 521 -26.14 -21.32 -3.91
C ARG A 521 -25.14 -20.78 -2.88
N VAL A 522 -25.60 -20.50 -1.66
CA VAL A 522 -24.77 -19.90 -0.60
C VAL A 522 -23.43 -20.62 -0.38
N SER A 523 -23.39 -21.96 -0.51
CA SER A 523 -22.14 -22.73 -0.41
C SER A 523 -21.12 -22.41 -1.50
N VAL A 524 -21.58 -22.19 -2.74
CA VAL A 524 -20.70 -21.82 -3.87
C VAL A 524 -20.15 -20.41 -3.66
N ARG A 525 -21.02 -19.46 -3.30
CA ARG A 525 -20.62 -18.07 -3.04
C ARG A 525 -19.58 -17.97 -1.93
N ARG A 526 -19.79 -18.68 -0.81
CA ARG A 526 -18.82 -18.70 0.29
C ARG A 526 -17.47 -19.27 -0.14
N ALA A 527 -17.47 -20.30 -1.00
CA ALA A 527 -16.22 -20.86 -1.54
C ALA A 527 -15.52 -19.87 -2.50
N GLN A 528 -16.26 -19.18 -3.36
CA GLN A 528 -15.72 -18.12 -4.24
C GLN A 528 -15.11 -16.99 -3.42
N GLN A 529 -15.84 -16.46 -2.43
CA GLN A 529 -15.35 -15.41 -1.55
C GLN A 529 -14.12 -15.85 -0.74
N ALA A 530 -14.11 -17.07 -0.21
CA ALA A 530 -12.93 -17.60 0.51
C ALA A 530 -11.70 -17.74 -0.41
N PHE A 531 -11.90 -18.15 -1.67
CA PHE A 531 -10.82 -18.22 -2.65
C PHE A 531 -10.26 -16.82 -2.96
N GLU A 532 -11.13 -15.85 -3.14
CA GLU A 532 -10.76 -14.47 -3.45
C GLU A 532 -10.10 -13.76 -2.26
N HIS A 533 -10.59 -13.98 -1.03
CA HIS A 533 -9.99 -13.46 0.20
C HIS A 533 -8.65 -14.11 0.54
N LEU A 534 -8.34 -15.31 0.02
CA LEU A 534 -7.03 -15.95 0.19
C LEU A 534 -6.05 -15.60 -0.93
N THR A 535 -6.52 -15.50 -2.18
CA THR A 535 -5.65 -15.23 -3.33
C THR A 535 -5.07 -13.81 -3.29
N ALA A 536 -5.84 -12.81 -2.85
CA ALA A 536 -5.37 -11.42 -2.76
C ALA A 536 -4.17 -11.25 -1.80
N PRO A 537 -4.23 -11.66 -0.51
CA PRO A 537 -3.07 -11.64 0.37
C PRO A 537 -1.94 -12.56 -0.10
N LEU A 538 -2.26 -13.72 -0.68
CA LEU A 538 -1.25 -14.65 -1.17
C LEU A 538 -0.43 -14.03 -2.31
N ALA A 539 -1.06 -13.30 -3.23
CA ALA A 539 -0.37 -12.59 -4.31
C ALA A 539 0.58 -11.52 -3.75
N ALA A 540 0.07 -10.62 -2.90
CA ALA A 540 0.87 -9.56 -2.27
C ALA A 540 2.05 -10.15 -1.47
N LYS A 541 1.78 -11.10 -0.56
CA LYS A 541 2.81 -11.65 0.33
C LYS A 541 3.85 -12.50 -0.39
N SER A 542 3.45 -13.23 -1.45
CA SER A 542 4.38 -14.08 -2.20
C SER A 542 5.27 -13.31 -3.15
N LEU A 543 4.74 -12.28 -3.83
CA LEU A 543 5.51 -11.47 -4.77
C LEU A 543 6.19 -10.30 -4.06
N GLU A 544 5.42 -9.43 -3.41
CA GLU A 544 5.90 -8.13 -2.94
C GLU A 544 6.68 -8.20 -1.63
N ASP A 545 6.21 -9.01 -0.68
CA ASP A 545 6.82 -9.15 0.65
C ASP A 545 7.70 -10.41 0.77
N THR A 546 7.95 -11.11 -0.33
CA THR A 546 8.86 -12.27 -0.33
C THR A 546 9.67 -12.36 -1.63
N GLY A 547 9.02 -12.43 -2.79
CA GLY A 547 9.67 -12.53 -4.10
C GLY A 547 10.65 -11.38 -4.38
N PHE A 548 10.24 -10.13 -4.12
CA PHE A 548 11.09 -8.94 -4.25
C PHE A 548 12.33 -8.96 -3.35
N TYR A 549 12.29 -9.68 -2.23
CA TYR A 549 13.40 -9.86 -1.31
C TYR A 549 14.20 -11.14 -1.57
N ARG A 550 13.84 -11.89 -2.63
CA ARG A 550 14.55 -13.10 -3.08
C ARG A 550 15.11 -12.99 -4.48
N TYR A 551 14.71 -11.98 -5.26
CA TYR A 551 15.11 -11.81 -6.66
C TYR A 551 15.97 -10.55 -6.84
N ALA A 552 17.30 -10.70 -6.81
CA ALA A 552 18.23 -9.56 -6.78
C ALA A 552 18.72 -9.09 -8.16
N ARG A 553 18.10 -9.55 -9.26
CA ARG A 553 18.57 -9.27 -10.64
C ARG A 553 18.81 -7.78 -10.89
N LEU A 554 17.81 -6.95 -10.64
CA LEU A 554 17.94 -5.50 -10.62
C LEU A 554 16.82 -4.90 -9.78
N LEU A 555 17.19 -4.31 -8.65
CA LEU A 555 16.26 -3.89 -7.64
C LEU A 555 15.28 -2.87 -8.20
N SER A 556 15.64 -1.93 -9.07
CA SER A 556 14.71 -0.93 -9.66
C SER A 556 13.39 -1.48 -10.19
N ARG A 557 13.30 -2.79 -10.52
CA ARG A 557 12.08 -3.47 -10.98
C ARG A 557 11.28 -4.21 -9.88
N ASN A 558 11.85 -4.38 -8.69
CA ASN A 558 11.17 -4.95 -7.51
C ASN A 558 10.33 -3.88 -6.81
N GLU A 559 9.19 -3.55 -7.39
CA GLU A 559 8.30 -2.49 -6.89
C GLU A 559 6.84 -2.93 -6.95
N VAL A 560 6.00 -2.41 -6.03
CA VAL A 560 4.57 -2.74 -5.95
C VAL A 560 3.91 -2.55 -7.32
N GLY A 561 3.18 -3.57 -7.78
CA GLY A 561 2.56 -3.63 -9.10
C GLY A 561 3.49 -3.89 -10.29
N SER A 562 4.80 -4.02 -10.09
CA SER A 562 5.74 -4.39 -11.16
C SER A 562 5.88 -5.90 -11.34
N ASP A 563 6.27 -6.32 -12.54
CA ASP A 563 6.80 -7.67 -12.81
C ASP A 563 8.33 -7.59 -12.97
N PRO A 564 9.13 -7.95 -11.94
CA PRO A 564 10.58 -7.93 -12.02
C PRO A 564 11.20 -8.88 -13.05
N GLY A 565 10.45 -9.89 -13.51
CA GLY A 565 10.88 -10.75 -14.60
C GLY A 565 11.02 -9.97 -15.92
N VAL A 566 10.29 -8.86 -16.06
CA VAL A 566 10.34 -7.95 -17.20
C VAL A 566 11.24 -6.76 -16.88
N LEU A 567 12.44 -6.75 -17.49
CA LEU A 567 13.43 -5.70 -17.27
C LEU A 567 12.98 -4.36 -17.86
N ALA A 568 12.55 -4.36 -19.12
CA ALA A 568 12.31 -3.13 -19.88
C ALA A 568 11.00 -3.20 -20.68
N LEU A 569 10.41 -2.02 -20.90
CA LEU A 569 9.26 -1.80 -21.78
C LEU A 569 9.71 -1.04 -23.03
N SER A 570 9.26 -1.42 -24.21
CA SER A 570 9.57 -0.66 -25.43
C SER A 570 8.84 0.68 -25.43
N VAL A 571 9.42 1.70 -26.08
CA VAL A 571 8.79 3.03 -26.24
C VAL A 571 7.43 2.91 -26.92
N THR A 572 7.30 2.08 -27.95
CA THR A 572 6.02 1.79 -28.61
C THR A 572 4.98 1.23 -27.64
N ALA A 573 5.35 0.25 -26.82
CA ALA A 573 4.43 -0.32 -25.84
C ALA A 573 4.03 0.71 -24.78
N PHE A 574 4.95 1.56 -24.33
CA PHE A 574 4.64 2.67 -23.42
C PHE A 574 3.61 3.65 -24.05
N HIS A 575 3.78 4.02 -25.33
CA HIS A 575 2.80 4.85 -26.03
C HIS A 575 1.43 4.17 -26.13
N MET A 576 1.38 2.87 -26.43
CA MET A 576 0.11 2.12 -26.46
C MET A 576 -0.60 2.15 -25.11
N ARG A 577 0.14 2.01 -23.99
CA ARG A 577 -0.44 2.11 -22.63
C ARG A 577 -0.97 3.51 -22.32
N CYS A 578 -0.30 4.56 -22.80
CA CYS A 578 -0.77 5.92 -22.62
C CYS A 578 -2.05 6.21 -23.42
N ALA A 579 -2.14 5.72 -24.66
CA ALA A 579 -3.35 5.82 -25.47
C ALA A 579 -4.52 5.03 -24.85
N ASP A 580 -4.28 3.78 -24.46
CA ASP A 580 -5.27 2.94 -23.77
C ASP A 580 -5.82 3.59 -22.49
N ARG A 581 -4.96 4.24 -21.72
CA ARG A 581 -5.36 4.99 -20.52
C ARG A 581 -6.24 6.20 -20.86
N LEU A 582 -5.94 6.93 -21.92
CA LEU A 582 -6.77 8.07 -22.36
C LEU A 582 -8.18 7.60 -22.74
N ASP A 583 -8.30 6.44 -23.39
CA ASP A 583 -9.57 5.93 -23.88
C ASP A 583 -10.44 5.34 -22.76
N HIS A 584 -9.84 4.64 -21.79
CA HIS A 584 -10.60 3.88 -20.78
C HIS A 584 -10.63 4.53 -19.38
N HIS A 585 -9.52 5.13 -18.94
CA HIS A 585 -9.38 5.68 -17.58
C HIS A 585 -8.58 6.99 -17.58
N PRO A 586 -9.03 8.05 -18.29
CA PRO A 586 -8.27 9.28 -18.46
C PRO A 586 -8.03 10.06 -17.16
N ASP A 587 -8.82 9.76 -16.12
CA ASP A 587 -8.77 10.42 -14.82
C ASP A 587 -8.12 9.54 -13.72
N THR A 588 -7.50 8.41 -14.09
CA THR A 588 -6.73 7.57 -13.14
C THR A 588 -5.50 8.30 -12.60
N MET A 589 -5.06 7.95 -11.40
CA MET A 589 -3.84 8.53 -10.83
C MET A 589 -2.59 8.03 -11.57
N LEU A 590 -1.56 8.87 -11.64
CA LEU A 590 -0.24 8.53 -12.15
C LEU A 590 0.76 8.65 -11.00
N ALA A 591 1.02 7.52 -10.32
CA ALA A 591 1.95 7.48 -9.22
C ALA A 591 3.36 7.08 -9.67
N THR A 592 4.35 7.64 -8.99
CA THR A 592 5.75 7.23 -9.10
C THR A 592 6.39 7.02 -7.72
N ALA A 593 5.71 7.42 -6.65
CA ALA A 593 6.01 7.02 -5.28
C ALA A 593 4.69 7.01 -4.50
N THR A 594 4.58 6.12 -3.52
CA THR A 594 3.47 6.06 -2.56
C THR A 594 4.01 5.89 -1.13
N HIS A 595 3.15 5.67 -0.13
CA HIS A 595 3.63 5.29 1.20
C HIS A 595 3.99 3.80 1.33
N ASP A 596 3.75 3.00 0.27
CA ASP A 596 4.00 1.55 0.25
C ASP A 596 5.06 1.13 -0.78
N HIS A 597 5.63 2.08 -1.50
CA HIS A 597 6.73 1.80 -2.41
C HIS A 597 7.89 1.11 -1.66
N LYS A 598 8.60 0.22 -2.33
CA LYS A 598 9.74 -0.50 -1.77
C LYS A 598 11.00 0.36 -1.75
N ARG A 599 11.17 1.26 -2.73
CA ARG A 599 12.21 2.31 -2.71
C ARG A 599 11.72 3.59 -3.38
N GLY A 600 12.34 4.72 -3.02
CA GLY A 600 12.00 6.03 -3.55
C GLY A 600 12.15 6.14 -5.06
N GLU A 601 11.42 7.07 -5.65
CA GLU A 601 11.27 7.14 -7.10
C GLU A 601 12.58 7.45 -7.83
N ASP A 602 13.46 8.25 -7.21
CA ASP A 602 14.75 8.62 -7.79
C ASP A 602 15.84 7.59 -7.48
N ALA A 603 15.70 6.83 -6.38
CA ALA A 603 16.53 5.65 -6.14
C ALA A 603 16.32 4.60 -7.26
N ARG A 604 15.07 4.37 -7.67
CA ARG A 604 14.77 3.47 -8.80
C ARG A 604 15.26 4.04 -10.13
N ALA A 605 15.07 5.34 -10.38
CA ALA A 605 15.56 6.01 -11.58
C ALA A 605 17.08 5.93 -11.73
N ARG A 606 17.83 6.08 -10.62
CA ARG A 606 19.28 5.89 -10.57
C ARG A 606 19.67 4.43 -10.83
N LEU A 607 19.01 3.48 -10.16
CA LEU A 607 19.30 2.05 -10.35
C LEU A 607 19.02 1.57 -11.78
N ALA A 608 18.04 2.15 -12.47
CA ALA A 608 17.77 1.86 -13.87
C ALA A 608 18.98 2.12 -14.79
N VAL A 609 19.87 3.07 -14.43
CA VAL A 609 21.10 3.37 -15.19
C VAL A 609 22.02 2.15 -15.28
N LEU A 610 22.02 1.27 -14.27
CA LEU A 610 22.85 0.06 -14.28
C LEU A 610 22.52 -0.87 -15.45
N SER A 611 21.30 -0.83 -16.00
CA SER A 611 20.96 -1.60 -17.19
C SER A 611 21.74 -1.14 -18.45
N GLY A 612 22.02 0.16 -18.58
CA GLY A 612 22.81 0.72 -19.69
C GLY A 612 24.33 0.53 -19.54
N MET A 613 24.79 0.00 -18.41
CA MET A 613 26.19 -0.34 -18.14
C MET A 613 26.32 -1.73 -17.50
N ALA A 614 25.42 -2.65 -17.87
CA ALA A 614 25.23 -3.92 -17.16
C ALA A 614 26.48 -4.81 -17.15
N GLY A 615 27.27 -4.82 -18.22
CA GLY A 615 28.54 -5.56 -18.27
C GLY A 615 29.57 -5.03 -17.28
N GLU A 616 29.73 -3.71 -17.19
CA GLU A 616 30.62 -3.11 -16.20
C GLU A 616 30.10 -3.30 -14.77
N TRP A 617 28.78 -3.21 -14.58
CA TRP A 617 28.16 -3.51 -13.29
C TRP A 617 28.42 -4.96 -12.85
N GLU A 618 28.30 -5.92 -13.78
CA GLU A 618 28.66 -7.33 -13.55
C GLU A 618 30.11 -7.46 -13.07
N GLU A 619 31.07 -6.86 -13.79
CA GLU A 619 32.49 -6.89 -13.42
C GLU A 619 32.78 -6.27 -12.05
N LEU A 620 32.18 -5.10 -11.77
CA LEU A 620 32.34 -4.40 -10.49
C LEU A 620 31.84 -5.23 -9.31
N VAL A 621 30.64 -5.83 -9.44
CA VAL A 621 30.08 -6.67 -8.38
C VAL A 621 30.89 -7.93 -8.17
N GLN A 622 31.38 -8.58 -9.23
CA GLN A 622 32.24 -9.77 -9.10
C GLN A 622 33.54 -9.44 -8.35
N ASP A 623 34.14 -8.27 -8.63
CA ASP A 623 35.31 -7.80 -7.89
C ASP A 623 34.97 -7.49 -6.41
N TRP A 624 33.82 -6.87 -6.13
CA TRP A 624 33.35 -6.65 -4.75
C TRP A 624 33.08 -7.95 -4.01
N PHE A 625 32.47 -8.92 -4.68
CA PHE A 625 32.26 -10.27 -4.17
C PHE A 625 33.57 -10.96 -3.78
N ALA A 626 34.62 -10.81 -4.58
CA ALA A 626 35.94 -11.37 -4.30
C ALA A 626 36.64 -10.67 -3.13
N ARG A 627 36.51 -9.35 -3.02
CA ARG A 627 37.27 -8.53 -2.04
C ARG A 627 36.60 -8.39 -0.67
N ASN A 628 35.27 -8.31 -0.63
CA ASN A 628 34.56 -8.01 0.62
C ASN A 628 34.36 -9.25 1.50
N GLY A 629 34.54 -10.45 0.92
CA GLY A 629 34.72 -11.71 1.66
C GLY A 629 33.49 -12.20 2.41
N ALA A 630 32.27 -11.84 1.98
CA ALA A 630 31.03 -12.21 2.65
C ALA A 630 30.88 -13.73 2.84
N CYS A 631 31.28 -14.54 1.85
CA CYS A 631 31.12 -16.01 1.86
C CYS A 631 32.05 -16.77 2.83
N ASN A 632 33.08 -16.13 3.40
CA ASN A 632 34.07 -16.81 4.25
C ASN A 632 33.90 -16.52 5.76
N ALA A 633 33.05 -15.55 6.11
CA ALA A 633 32.60 -15.29 7.48
C ALA A 633 31.08 -15.59 7.53
N ALA A 634 30.45 -15.67 8.69
CA ALA A 634 29.00 -15.90 8.83
C ALA A 634 28.10 -14.80 8.21
N GLY A 635 28.63 -13.92 7.36
CA GLY A 635 27.98 -12.76 6.75
C GLY A 635 26.98 -13.11 5.65
N PRO A 636 26.48 -12.10 4.92
CA PRO A 636 25.39 -12.29 3.98
C PRO A 636 25.80 -13.25 2.85
N ASP A 637 24.85 -14.06 2.38
CA ASP A 637 25.05 -14.77 1.13
C ASP A 637 25.07 -13.80 -0.07
N ARG A 638 25.39 -14.32 -1.27
CA ARG A 638 25.55 -13.48 -2.46
C ARG A 638 24.27 -12.74 -2.89
N ILE A 639 23.09 -13.28 -2.59
CA ILE A 639 21.83 -12.60 -2.92
C ILE A 639 21.64 -11.41 -1.98
N ASP A 640 21.79 -11.63 -0.67
CA ASP A 640 21.65 -10.58 0.34
C ASP A 640 22.74 -9.50 0.18
N GLU A 641 23.96 -9.89 -0.19
CA GLU A 641 25.09 -9.01 -0.51
C GLU A 641 24.82 -8.16 -1.77
N LEU A 642 24.32 -8.77 -2.86
CA LEU A 642 23.95 -8.05 -4.08
C LEU A 642 22.80 -7.05 -3.83
N MET A 643 21.81 -7.43 -3.02
CA MET A 643 20.73 -6.53 -2.61
C MET A 643 21.27 -5.34 -1.82
N LEU A 644 22.23 -5.57 -0.91
CA LEU A 644 22.88 -4.49 -0.17
C LEU A 644 23.64 -3.54 -1.10
N TYR A 645 24.43 -4.04 -2.04
CA TYR A 645 25.16 -3.19 -2.99
C TYR A 645 24.23 -2.29 -3.81
N GLN A 646 23.16 -2.85 -4.36
CA GLN A 646 22.19 -2.05 -5.11
C GLN A 646 21.46 -1.06 -4.20
N THR A 647 21.12 -1.44 -2.98
CA THR A 647 20.47 -0.52 -2.03
C THR A 647 21.38 0.65 -1.68
N LEU A 648 22.67 0.39 -1.47
CA LEU A 648 23.66 1.44 -1.26
C LEU A 648 23.77 2.38 -2.47
N VAL A 649 23.88 1.83 -3.69
CA VAL A 649 23.92 2.63 -4.93
C VAL A 649 22.65 3.49 -5.08
N GLY A 650 21.47 2.91 -4.85
CA GLY A 650 20.18 3.59 -4.99
C GLY A 650 19.96 4.68 -3.94
N ALA A 651 20.29 4.43 -2.68
CA ALA A 651 19.99 5.33 -1.58
C ALA A 651 21.10 6.36 -1.27
N TRP A 652 22.29 6.24 -1.87
CA TRP A 652 23.43 7.13 -1.59
C TRP A 652 23.06 8.60 -1.81
N PRO A 653 23.44 9.53 -0.92
CA PRO A 653 23.11 10.94 -1.11
C PRO A 653 23.84 11.53 -2.33
N LEU A 654 23.21 12.50 -2.99
CA LEU A 654 23.81 13.26 -4.10
C LEU A 654 24.85 14.28 -3.63
N GLU A 655 24.67 14.78 -2.41
CA GLU A 655 25.59 15.69 -1.75
C GLU A 655 26.41 14.94 -0.69
N PRO A 656 27.66 15.35 -0.43
CA PRO A 656 28.45 14.78 0.65
C PRO A 656 27.73 14.89 1.99
N PHE A 657 27.95 13.91 2.88
CA PHE A 657 27.37 13.96 4.22
C PHE A 657 27.82 15.22 4.97
N ALA A 658 26.88 16.09 5.30
CA ALA A 658 27.15 17.36 5.98
C ALA A 658 27.79 17.21 7.38
N SER A 659 27.69 16.03 8.00
CA SER A 659 28.29 15.75 9.31
C SER A 659 28.43 14.25 9.57
N ARG A 660 29.23 13.90 10.58
CA ARG A 660 29.31 12.53 11.12
C ARG A 660 27.93 12.01 11.56
N ALA A 661 27.07 12.88 12.10
CA ALA A 661 25.71 12.53 12.50
C ALA A 661 24.82 12.19 11.28
N ALA A 662 24.94 12.94 10.18
CA ALA A 662 24.20 12.64 8.94
C ALA A 662 24.61 11.26 8.38
N ARG A 663 25.91 10.95 8.38
CA ARG A 663 26.42 9.63 7.98
C ARG A 663 25.94 8.51 8.90
N ALA A 664 25.92 8.73 10.22
CA ALA A 664 25.40 7.75 11.18
C ALA A 664 23.90 7.49 10.98
N ARG A 665 23.10 8.52 10.67
CA ARG A 665 21.68 8.34 10.32
C ARG A 665 21.51 7.51 9.06
N PHE A 666 22.30 7.75 8.02
CA PHE A 666 22.28 6.91 6.82
C PHE A 666 22.63 5.45 7.12
N HIS A 667 23.67 5.20 7.91
CA HIS A 667 24.02 3.85 8.36
C HIS A 667 22.85 3.17 9.08
N HIS A 668 22.18 3.87 9.99
CA HIS A 668 21.00 3.34 10.70
C HIS A 668 19.86 2.98 9.75
N ARG A 669 19.56 3.82 8.74
CA ARG A 669 18.55 3.53 7.71
C ARG A 669 18.87 2.24 6.95
N ILE A 670 20.12 2.07 6.53
CA ILE A 670 20.57 0.85 5.81
C ILE A 670 20.48 -0.39 6.71
N ALA A 671 20.91 -0.30 7.97
CA ALA A 671 20.83 -1.42 8.90
C ALA A 671 19.38 -1.83 9.20
N ALA A 672 18.48 -0.86 9.42
CA ALA A 672 17.05 -1.12 9.62
C ALA A 672 16.42 -1.76 8.38
N TRP A 673 16.75 -1.26 7.18
CA TRP A 673 16.33 -1.87 5.93
C TRP A 673 16.85 -3.30 5.79
N GLN A 674 18.11 -3.56 6.12
CA GLN A 674 18.72 -4.89 5.97
C GLN A 674 17.99 -5.92 6.82
N VAL A 675 17.71 -5.62 8.10
CA VAL A 675 16.94 -6.53 8.97
C VAL A 675 15.55 -6.81 8.38
N LYS A 676 14.84 -5.77 7.91
CA LYS A 676 13.55 -5.94 7.25
C LYS A 676 13.67 -6.81 6.00
N ALA A 677 14.62 -6.53 5.12
CA ALA A 677 14.82 -7.26 3.87
C ALA A 677 15.12 -8.75 4.12
N LEU A 678 15.99 -9.06 5.09
CA LEU A 678 16.32 -10.44 5.46
C LEU A 678 15.10 -11.20 6.00
N ARG A 679 14.30 -10.57 6.87
CA ARG A 679 13.09 -11.17 7.44
C ARG A 679 11.96 -11.32 6.42
N GLU A 680 11.82 -10.38 5.48
CA GLU A 680 10.88 -10.51 4.36
C GLU A 680 11.31 -11.60 3.38
N ALA A 681 12.62 -11.79 3.17
CA ALA A 681 13.14 -12.86 2.35
C ALA A 681 12.83 -14.25 2.94
N LYS A 682 12.72 -14.42 4.26
CA LYS A 682 12.36 -15.70 4.91
C LYS A 682 13.27 -16.87 4.46
N ARG A 683 14.55 -16.59 4.16
CA ARG A 683 15.56 -17.58 3.71
C ARG A 683 16.44 -18.05 4.86
N HIS A 684 16.92 -17.10 5.66
CA HIS A 684 17.86 -17.34 6.77
C HIS A 684 17.33 -16.89 8.13
N THR A 685 16.41 -15.93 8.14
CA THR A 685 15.72 -15.35 9.29
C THR A 685 14.30 -14.96 8.88
N ASP A 686 13.39 -14.80 9.83
CA ASP A 686 12.02 -14.34 9.59
C ASP A 686 11.46 -13.60 10.83
N TRP A 687 10.26 -13.02 10.70
CA TRP A 687 9.61 -12.27 11.78
C TRP A 687 9.12 -13.15 12.95
N ILE A 688 8.92 -14.45 12.72
CA ILE A 688 8.39 -15.38 13.71
C ILE A 688 9.53 -15.97 14.54
N THR A 689 10.62 -16.40 13.93
CA THR A 689 11.78 -17.02 14.57
C THR A 689 13.07 -16.37 14.05
N PRO A 690 13.41 -15.15 14.52
CA PRO A 690 14.61 -14.45 14.07
C PRO A 690 15.90 -15.23 14.34
N ASN A 691 16.77 -15.29 13.33
CA ASN A 691 18.13 -15.81 13.46
C ASN A 691 19.09 -14.66 13.75
N ALA A 692 19.30 -14.40 15.04
CA ALA A 692 20.14 -13.29 15.51
C ALA A 692 21.60 -13.41 15.03
N ASP A 693 22.15 -14.62 14.89
CA ASP A 693 23.54 -14.81 14.45
C ASP A 693 23.74 -14.34 13.01
N TYR A 694 22.82 -14.71 12.11
CA TYR A 694 22.86 -14.26 10.71
C TYR A 694 22.59 -12.75 10.59
N GLU A 695 21.60 -12.23 11.34
CA GLU A 695 21.30 -10.78 11.35
C GLU A 695 22.50 -9.97 11.83
N ASN A 696 23.18 -10.40 12.91
CA ASN A 696 24.35 -9.73 13.46
C ASN A 696 25.55 -9.79 12.50
N ALA A 697 25.76 -10.93 11.83
CA ALA A 697 26.85 -11.06 10.87
C ALA A 697 26.62 -10.21 9.61
N CYS A 698 25.37 -10.08 9.15
CA CYS A 698 24.99 -9.15 8.09
C CYS A 698 25.20 -7.69 8.50
N ALA A 699 24.83 -7.32 9.72
CA ALA A 699 25.04 -5.98 10.26
C ALA A 699 26.54 -5.64 10.35
N ALA A 700 27.37 -6.56 10.86
CA ALA A 700 28.82 -6.37 10.95
C ALA A 700 29.49 -6.26 9.56
N PHE A 701 28.97 -6.97 8.56
CA PHE A 701 29.39 -6.82 7.17
C PHE A 701 29.09 -5.42 6.64
N THR A 702 27.85 -4.94 6.82
CA THR A 702 27.42 -3.59 6.43
C THR A 702 28.25 -2.50 7.12
N GLU A 703 28.49 -2.64 8.42
CA GLU A 703 29.29 -1.69 9.19
C GLU A 703 30.73 -1.60 8.65
N ARG A 704 31.35 -2.74 8.33
CA ARG A 704 32.69 -2.78 7.72
C ARG A 704 32.71 -2.08 6.37
N LEU A 705 31.72 -2.32 5.50
CA LEU A 705 31.65 -1.67 4.19
C LEU A 705 31.50 -0.15 4.28
N LEU A 706 30.77 0.33 5.28
CA LEU A 706 30.47 1.75 5.46
C LEU A 706 31.48 2.48 6.36
N ASN A 707 32.47 1.77 6.92
CA ASN A 707 33.54 2.36 7.71
C ASN A 707 34.58 3.06 6.79
N PRO A 708 34.78 4.39 6.91
CA PRO A 708 35.73 5.13 6.08
C PRO A 708 37.20 4.76 6.33
N ASP A 709 37.50 4.21 7.51
CA ASP A 709 38.87 3.89 7.92
C ASP A 709 39.36 2.54 7.34
N THR A 710 38.50 1.81 6.62
CA THR A 710 38.83 0.54 5.97
C THR A 710 39.79 0.76 4.77
N PRO A 711 41.05 0.30 4.82
CA PRO A 711 42.05 0.57 3.77
C PRO A 711 41.70 -0.06 2.40
N GLY A 712 42.00 0.64 1.30
CA GLY A 712 41.80 0.14 -0.07
C GLY A 712 40.34 -0.18 -0.44
N GLY A 713 39.39 0.40 0.32
CA GLY A 713 38.05 -0.16 0.55
C GLY A 713 37.00 0.02 -0.55
N PHE A 714 35.86 -0.63 -0.30
CA PHE A 714 34.62 -0.58 -1.08
C PHE A 714 34.04 0.84 -1.21
N LEU A 715 34.17 1.67 -0.18
CA LEU A 715 33.48 2.95 -0.09
C LEU A 715 33.90 3.99 -1.16
N PRO A 716 35.19 4.31 -1.39
CA PRO A 716 35.58 5.24 -2.45
C PRO A 716 35.15 4.76 -3.85
N ARG A 717 35.08 3.44 -4.07
CA ARG A 717 34.63 2.85 -5.33
C ARG A 717 33.12 2.97 -5.51
N LEU A 718 32.34 2.76 -4.44
CA LEU A 718 30.91 3.03 -4.43
C LEU A 718 30.64 4.52 -4.71
N GLU A 719 31.33 5.43 -4.02
CA GLU A 719 31.19 6.88 -4.20
C GLU A 719 31.54 7.29 -5.63
N GLY A 720 32.64 6.78 -6.19
CA GLY A 720 33.01 7.02 -7.58
C GLY A 720 31.97 6.50 -8.59
N LEU A 721 31.43 5.30 -8.37
CA LEU A 721 30.35 4.75 -9.20
C LEU A 721 29.11 5.64 -9.15
N VAL A 722 28.64 5.97 -7.93
CA VAL A 722 27.46 6.83 -7.73
C VAL A 722 27.66 8.18 -8.38
N ALA A 723 28.80 8.84 -8.17
CA ALA A 723 29.11 10.14 -8.76
C ALA A 723 29.05 10.12 -10.28
N ARG A 724 29.56 9.05 -10.91
CA ARG A 724 29.53 8.88 -12.37
C ARG A 724 28.11 8.69 -12.92
N ILE A 725 27.27 7.89 -12.26
CA ILE A 725 25.91 7.60 -12.75
C ILE A 725 24.88 8.64 -12.30
N ALA A 726 25.21 9.50 -11.34
CA ALA A 726 24.25 10.43 -10.74
C ALA A 726 23.61 11.41 -11.75
N PRO A 727 24.34 12.01 -12.72
CA PRO A 727 23.71 12.86 -13.73
C PRO A 727 22.69 12.10 -14.60
N ALA A 728 23.03 10.88 -15.04
CA ALA A 728 22.11 10.01 -15.77
C ALA A 728 20.90 9.59 -14.91
N GLY A 729 21.11 9.30 -13.62
CA GLY A 729 20.03 8.98 -12.69
C GLY A 729 19.09 10.17 -12.44
N ALA A 730 19.63 11.38 -12.33
CA ALA A 730 18.85 12.61 -12.22
C ALA A 730 18.02 12.88 -13.49
N LEU A 731 18.60 12.67 -14.68
CA LEU A 731 17.88 12.76 -15.95
C LEU A 731 16.77 11.72 -16.07
N ASN A 732 16.98 10.49 -15.61
CA ASN A 732 15.90 9.50 -15.51
C ASN A 732 14.77 9.95 -14.55
N GLY A 733 15.12 10.52 -13.39
CA GLY A 733 14.13 11.04 -12.43
C GLY A 733 13.32 12.22 -13.01
N LEU A 734 13.98 13.09 -13.77
CA LEU A 734 13.33 14.19 -14.48
C LEU A 734 12.48 13.70 -15.65
N ALA A 735 12.95 12.72 -16.43
CA ALA A 735 12.18 12.10 -17.50
C ALA A 735 10.88 11.49 -16.95
N GLN A 736 10.99 10.69 -15.88
CA GLN A 736 9.85 10.11 -15.19
C GLN A 736 8.86 11.18 -14.71
N THR A 737 9.38 12.26 -14.11
CA THR A 737 8.55 13.37 -13.62
C THR A 737 7.85 14.09 -14.77
N LEU A 738 8.55 14.38 -15.87
CA LEU A 738 7.98 15.00 -17.07
C LEU A 738 6.85 14.14 -17.65
N LEU A 739 7.08 12.83 -17.78
CA LEU A 739 6.09 11.87 -18.27
C LEU A 739 4.86 11.80 -17.33
N ARG A 740 5.06 11.75 -16.01
CA ARG A 740 3.97 11.79 -15.01
C ARG A 740 3.10 13.04 -15.18
N LEU A 741 3.71 14.19 -15.47
CA LEU A 741 3.01 15.47 -15.56
C LEU A 741 2.32 15.71 -16.91
N THR A 742 2.64 14.97 -17.97
CA THR A 742 2.23 15.31 -19.34
C THR A 742 1.49 14.21 -20.10
N THR A 743 1.62 12.95 -19.68
CA THR A 743 0.82 11.83 -20.21
C THR A 743 -0.64 11.89 -19.73
N PRO A 744 -1.58 11.17 -20.37
CA PRO A 744 -2.97 11.08 -19.91
C PRO A 744 -3.06 10.52 -18.48
N GLY A 745 -3.93 11.11 -17.65
CA GLY A 745 -4.06 10.81 -16.21
C GLY A 745 -3.87 12.03 -15.30
N VAL A 746 -4.05 11.78 -14.00
CA VAL A 746 -3.88 12.77 -12.92
C VAL A 746 -2.55 12.52 -12.21
N PRO A 747 -1.52 13.38 -12.35
CA PRO A 747 -0.26 13.22 -11.63
C PRO A 747 -0.48 13.20 -10.11
N ASP A 748 0.01 12.16 -9.45
CA ASP A 748 0.08 12.05 -7.99
C ASP A 748 1.53 12.26 -7.53
N MET A 749 1.69 13.11 -6.52
CA MET A 749 2.98 13.44 -5.93
C MET A 749 2.97 13.05 -4.45
N TYR A 750 3.74 12.03 -4.10
CA TYR A 750 3.99 11.70 -2.71
C TYR A 750 4.79 12.80 -2.00
N GLN A 751 4.49 13.04 -0.73
CA GLN A 751 5.16 14.09 0.06
C GLN A 751 6.69 13.98 -0.06
N GLY A 752 7.33 15.12 -0.34
CA GLY A 752 8.78 15.21 -0.50
C GLY A 752 9.31 14.87 -1.90
N CYS A 753 8.50 14.30 -2.79
CA CYS A 753 8.90 13.97 -4.16
C CYS A 753 8.90 15.18 -5.12
N ASP A 754 8.65 16.39 -4.61
CA ASP A 754 8.97 17.64 -5.31
C ASP A 754 10.48 17.92 -5.37
N LEU A 755 11.30 17.17 -4.62
CA LEU A 755 12.76 17.09 -4.74
C LEU A 755 13.18 15.62 -4.96
N TRP A 756 14.45 15.28 -4.72
CA TRP A 756 14.95 13.92 -4.87
C TRP A 756 14.52 13.00 -3.74
N ASP A 757 13.98 11.84 -4.09
CA ASP A 757 13.53 10.79 -3.18
C ASP A 757 14.44 9.55 -3.26
N PHE A 758 15.30 9.43 -2.24
CA PHE A 758 16.17 8.28 -1.99
C PHE A 758 15.75 7.49 -0.74
N SER A 759 14.46 7.51 -0.41
CA SER A 759 13.90 6.71 0.67
C SER A 759 13.91 5.21 0.37
N LEU A 760 13.82 4.41 1.41
CA LEU A 760 13.66 2.96 1.37
C LEU A 760 12.22 2.59 1.80
N VAL A 761 11.91 1.30 1.79
CA VAL A 761 10.60 0.78 2.22
C VAL A 761 10.20 1.29 3.62
N ASP A 762 8.89 1.42 3.86
CA ASP A 762 8.28 1.70 5.18
C ASP A 762 9.04 1.00 6.33
N PRO A 763 9.43 1.69 7.41
CA PRO A 763 9.07 3.08 7.77
C PRO A 763 9.97 4.18 7.21
N ASP A 764 10.99 3.89 6.39
CA ASP A 764 11.93 4.91 5.92
C ASP A 764 11.26 5.97 5.01
N ASN A 765 10.37 5.55 4.11
CA ASN A 765 9.55 6.43 3.26
C ASN A 765 8.46 7.22 4.02
N ARG A 766 8.37 7.07 5.35
CA ARG A 766 7.46 7.83 6.22
C ARG A 766 8.20 8.84 7.09
N ALA A 767 9.49 9.06 6.81
CA ALA A 767 10.27 10.08 7.50
C ALA A 767 9.65 11.48 7.33
N PRO A 768 9.79 12.37 8.33
CA PRO A 768 9.31 13.74 8.24
C PRO A 768 9.90 14.49 7.04
N VAL A 769 9.08 15.33 6.41
CA VAL A 769 9.47 16.17 5.26
C VAL A 769 9.80 17.59 5.75
N ASP A 770 10.96 18.11 5.34
CA ASP A 770 11.34 19.51 5.60
C ASP A 770 10.65 20.46 4.61
N TYR A 771 9.44 20.90 4.95
CA TYR A 771 8.66 21.83 4.13
C TYR A 771 9.22 23.25 4.13
N THR A 772 9.89 23.67 5.19
CA THR A 772 10.54 24.99 5.28
C THR A 772 11.64 25.12 4.23
N HIS A 773 12.50 24.10 4.11
CA HIS A 773 13.54 24.07 3.08
C HIS A 773 12.95 24.11 1.66
N ARG A 774 11.88 23.33 1.42
CA ARG A 774 11.19 23.29 0.12
C ARG A 774 10.54 24.61 -0.25
N ALA A 775 9.94 25.30 0.72
CA ALA A 775 9.36 26.62 0.51
C ALA A 775 10.45 27.64 0.14
N ALA A 776 11.59 27.62 0.84
CA ALA A 776 12.72 28.50 0.55
C ALA A 776 13.30 28.29 -0.85
N LEU A 777 13.38 27.03 -1.34
CA LEU A 777 13.78 26.75 -2.72
C LEU A 777 12.75 27.24 -3.75
N LEU A 778 11.46 27.09 -3.45
CA LEU A 778 10.36 27.51 -4.33
C LEU A 778 10.27 29.05 -4.49
N GLU A 779 10.71 29.82 -3.49
CA GLU A 779 10.74 31.28 -3.53
C GLU A 779 11.84 31.85 -4.43
N GLN A 780 12.88 31.07 -4.70
CA GLN A 780 13.97 31.49 -5.56
C GLN A 780 13.53 31.45 -7.03
N CYS A 781 13.02 32.57 -7.55
CA CYS A 781 12.71 32.71 -8.96
C CYS A 781 13.99 32.69 -9.82
N SER A 782 14.15 31.69 -10.68
CA SER A 782 15.25 31.61 -11.64
C SER A 782 14.83 30.95 -12.96
N SER A 783 15.70 31.04 -13.97
CA SER A 783 15.58 30.21 -15.17
C SER A 783 15.74 28.73 -14.82
N PHE A 784 15.24 27.86 -15.70
CA PHE A 784 15.39 26.42 -15.58
C PHE A 784 16.87 26.00 -15.60
N ASP A 785 17.70 26.65 -16.42
CA ASP A 785 19.15 26.38 -16.50
C ASP A 785 19.87 26.77 -15.21
N THR A 786 19.43 27.85 -14.53
CA THR A 786 19.97 28.22 -13.22
C THR A 786 19.62 27.17 -12.16
N ALA A 787 18.41 26.59 -12.23
CA ALA A 787 18.03 25.49 -11.34
C ALA A 787 18.84 24.21 -11.65
N ALA A 788 19.17 23.98 -12.92
CA ALA A 788 19.99 22.86 -13.36
C ALA A 788 21.43 22.92 -12.86
N ALA A 789 22.04 24.11 -12.81
CA ALA A 789 23.38 24.30 -12.23
C ALA A 789 23.48 23.89 -10.74
N THR A 790 22.34 23.72 -10.06
CA THR A 790 22.27 23.24 -8.67
C THR A 790 21.40 21.98 -8.55
N TRP A 791 21.35 21.17 -9.61
CA TRP A 791 20.42 20.04 -9.73
C TRP A 791 20.47 19.08 -8.53
N ARG A 792 21.63 18.91 -7.88
CA ARG A 792 21.81 18.04 -6.71
C ARG A 792 20.88 18.38 -5.54
N THR A 793 20.45 19.65 -5.44
CA THR A 793 19.47 20.12 -4.44
C THR A 793 18.04 19.65 -4.71
N GLY A 794 17.73 19.23 -5.96
CA GLY A 794 16.39 18.88 -6.42
C GLY A 794 15.59 20.05 -6.96
N ARG A 795 16.13 21.29 -6.88
CA ARG A 795 15.43 22.51 -7.31
C ARG A 795 14.95 22.47 -8.77
N ILE A 796 15.74 21.87 -9.68
CA ILE A 796 15.33 21.69 -11.08
C ILE A 796 14.04 20.86 -11.22
N LYS A 797 13.90 19.80 -10.40
CA LYS A 797 12.69 18.95 -10.38
C LYS A 797 11.49 19.71 -9.83
N GLN A 798 11.68 20.45 -8.75
CA GLN A 798 10.64 21.30 -8.16
C GLN A 798 10.16 22.38 -9.15
N ASP A 799 11.07 23.04 -9.85
CA ASP A 799 10.75 24.09 -10.83
C ASP A 799 10.02 23.51 -12.05
N MET A 800 10.41 22.32 -12.54
CA MET A 800 9.68 21.61 -13.60
C MET A 800 8.24 21.29 -13.20
N ILE A 801 8.04 20.75 -11.99
CA ILE A 801 6.71 20.44 -11.45
C ILE A 801 5.86 21.71 -11.41
N ARG A 802 6.39 22.78 -10.81
CA ARG A 802 5.70 24.08 -10.70
C ARG A 802 5.28 24.63 -12.07
N ARG A 803 6.19 24.65 -13.04
CA ARG A 803 5.94 25.20 -14.39
C ARG A 803 4.85 24.41 -15.12
N ILE A 804 4.96 23.08 -15.15
CA ILE A 804 4.01 22.25 -15.89
C ILE A 804 2.65 22.20 -15.17
N LEU A 805 2.60 22.10 -13.84
CA LEU A 805 1.33 22.13 -13.11
C LEU A 805 0.63 23.49 -13.21
N SER A 806 1.38 24.60 -13.20
CA SER A 806 0.82 25.93 -13.48
C SER A 806 0.21 26.00 -14.88
N PHE A 807 0.86 25.39 -15.88
CA PHE A 807 0.32 25.33 -17.24
C PHE A 807 -0.92 24.41 -17.33
N ARG A 808 -0.90 23.26 -16.65
CA ARG A 808 -2.07 22.37 -16.49
C ARG A 808 -3.25 23.07 -15.84
N GLN A 809 -3.01 24.00 -14.90
CA GLN A 809 -4.06 24.78 -14.26
C GLN A 809 -4.73 25.75 -15.24
N GLN A 810 -3.97 26.35 -16.16
CA GLN A 810 -4.48 27.28 -17.17
C GLN A 810 -5.21 26.55 -18.30
N TYR A 811 -4.72 25.36 -18.68
CA TYR A 811 -5.20 24.60 -19.83
C TYR A 811 -5.56 23.15 -19.47
N PRO A 812 -6.50 22.91 -18.53
CA PRO A 812 -6.77 21.58 -17.98
C PRO A 812 -7.20 20.56 -19.05
N ASP A 813 -8.03 20.97 -20.01
CA ASP A 813 -8.58 20.06 -21.02
C ASP A 813 -7.51 19.54 -22.00
N LEU A 814 -6.43 20.30 -22.23
CA LEU A 814 -5.29 19.83 -23.03
C LEU A 814 -4.66 18.56 -22.43
N PHE A 815 -4.64 18.46 -21.10
CA PHE A 815 -4.06 17.33 -20.40
C PHE A 815 -5.08 16.24 -20.07
N ALA A 816 -6.30 16.62 -19.69
CA ALA A 816 -7.35 15.69 -19.29
C ALA A 816 -8.05 15.02 -20.49
N ARG A 817 -8.17 15.73 -21.62
CA ARG A 817 -8.98 15.32 -22.78
C ARG A 817 -8.28 15.48 -24.13
N GLY A 818 -7.14 16.17 -24.19
CA GLY A 818 -6.38 16.33 -25.42
C GLY A 818 -5.88 15.01 -26.00
N THR A 819 -5.73 14.95 -27.33
CA THR A 819 -5.23 13.76 -28.03
C THR A 819 -3.87 13.31 -27.50
N TYR A 820 -3.52 12.04 -27.69
CA TYR A 820 -2.17 11.53 -27.42
C TYR A 820 -1.59 10.96 -28.71
N GLU A 821 -0.64 11.68 -29.30
CA GLU A 821 -0.06 11.36 -30.61
C GLU A 821 1.43 11.07 -30.46
N PRO A 822 1.87 9.80 -30.49
CA PRO A 822 3.29 9.46 -30.50
C PRO A 822 4.01 10.11 -31.68
N VAL A 823 5.21 10.65 -31.44
CA VAL A 823 6.03 11.27 -32.48
C VAL A 823 7.07 10.27 -32.95
N THR A 824 7.13 10.00 -34.25
CA THR A 824 8.16 9.15 -34.85
C THR A 824 9.53 9.83 -34.73
N ILE A 825 10.51 9.07 -34.25
CA ILE A 825 11.91 9.49 -34.13
C ILE A 825 12.74 8.64 -35.08
N THR A 826 13.67 9.25 -35.81
CA THR A 826 14.60 8.55 -36.70
C THR A 826 16.03 8.95 -36.39
N GLY A 827 16.98 8.10 -36.76
CA GLY A 827 18.42 8.33 -36.56
C GLY A 827 19.04 7.28 -35.63
N PRO A 828 20.38 7.16 -35.59
CA PRO A 828 21.08 6.22 -34.72
C PRO A 828 20.74 6.38 -33.24
N ASP A 829 20.46 7.61 -32.79
CA ASP A 829 20.17 7.92 -31.39
C ASP A 829 18.66 7.93 -31.05
N GLN A 830 17.79 7.41 -31.92
CA GLN A 830 16.33 7.44 -31.70
C GLN A 830 15.87 6.81 -30.36
N ASN A 831 16.64 5.85 -29.83
CA ASN A 831 16.34 5.16 -28.58
C ASN A 831 16.58 6.03 -27.33
N HIS A 832 17.20 7.20 -27.50
CA HIS A 832 17.52 8.14 -26.43
C HIS A 832 16.41 9.14 -26.11
N ALA A 833 15.25 9.05 -26.77
CA ALA A 833 14.13 9.96 -26.53
C ALA A 833 12.78 9.24 -26.54
N ILE A 834 11.83 9.77 -25.76
CA ILE A 834 10.40 9.44 -25.82
C ILE A 834 9.69 10.73 -26.21
N ALA A 835 8.98 10.74 -27.34
CA ALA A 835 8.36 11.95 -27.87
C ALA A 835 6.87 11.76 -28.21
N PHE A 836 6.04 12.74 -27.86
CA PHE A 836 4.62 12.75 -28.21
C PHE A 836 4.05 14.17 -28.23
N LEU A 837 2.90 14.31 -28.89
CA LEU A 837 2.09 15.52 -28.92
C LEU A 837 0.81 15.32 -28.10
N ARG A 838 0.40 16.36 -27.37
CA ARG A 838 -0.97 16.53 -26.89
C ARG A 838 -1.64 17.67 -27.65
N ARG A 839 -2.89 17.49 -28.10
CA ARG A 839 -3.64 18.57 -28.77
C ARG A 839 -5.05 18.71 -28.26
N HIS A 840 -5.46 19.96 -28.07
CA HIS A 840 -6.83 20.32 -27.71
C HIS A 840 -7.10 21.77 -28.08
N ALA A 841 -8.24 22.04 -28.73
CA ALA A 841 -8.71 23.39 -29.07
C ALA A 841 -7.62 24.33 -29.62
N GLY A 842 -6.95 23.94 -30.71
CA GLY A 842 -5.92 24.77 -31.36
C GLY A 842 -4.55 24.76 -30.69
N MET A 843 -4.44 24.33 -29.43
CA MET A 843 -3.15 24.20 -28.74
C MET A 843 -2.48 22.86 -29.03
N SER A 844 -1.15 22.87 -29.14
CA SER A 844 -0.29 21.69 -29.21
C SER A 844 0.79 21.76 -28.14
N LEU A 845 1.00 20.66 -27.41
CA LEU A 845 2.11 20.45 -26.48
C LEU A 845 3.01 19.35 -27.04
N LEU A 846 4.24 19.68 -27.41
CA LEU A 846 5.28 18.71 -27.75
C LEU A 846 6.09 18.38 -26.49
N VAL A 847 6.19 17.09 -26.17
CA VAL A 847 7.00 16.58 -25.06
C VAL A 847 8.11 15.70 -25.63
N VAL A 848 9.34 15.93 -25.18
CA VAL A 848 10.48 15.03 -25.43
C VAL A 848 11.18 14.77 -24.10
N ALA A 849 11.10 13.53 -23.63
CA ALA A 849 11.77 13.07 -22.40
C ALA A 849 13.03 12.26 -22.76
N PRO A 850 14.14 12.41 -22.01
CA PRO A 850 15.36 11.67 -22.27
C PRO A 850 15.19 10.22 -21.85
N ARG A 851 15.84 9.31 -22.58
CA ARG A 851 15.88 7.88 -22.30
C ARG A 851 17.32 7.37 -22.43
N LEU A 852 17.71 6.41 -21.59
CA LEU A 852 19.07 5.88 -21.53
C LEU A 852 20.15 6.99 -21.45
N PRO A 853 20.02 7.94 -20.51
CA PRO A 853 20.83 9.17 -20.51
C PRO A 853 22.33 8.90 -20.33
N LEU A 854 22.75 7.75 -19.81
CA LEU A 854 24.19 7.43 -19.71
C LEU A 854 24.90 7.51 -21.07
N GLY A 855 24.24 7.05 -22.14
CA GLY A 855 24.77 7.13 -23.51
C GLY A 855 24.81 8.54 -24.09
N MET A 856 24.15 9.52 -23.47
CA MET A 856 24.23 10.94 -23.84
C MET A 856 25.46 11.65 -23.25
N GLN A 857 26.19 10.96 -22.36
CA GLN A 857 27.33 11.50 -21.61
C GLN A 857 27.00 12.84 -20.92
N PRO A 858 25.97 12.88 -20.06
CA PRO A 858 25.51 14.12 -19.47
C PRO A 858 26.61 14.78 -18.63
N ASP A 859 26.75 16.08 -18.78
CA ASP A 859 27.67 16.89 -18.00
C ASP A 859 27.33 16.81 -16.51
N ALA A 860 28.37 16.68 -15.67
CA ALA A 860 28.21 16.38 -14.26
C ALA A 860 27.58 17.52 -13.44
N ASP A 861 27.69 18.77 -13.92
CA ASP A 861 27.29 19.96 -13.18
C ASP A 861 26.05 20.63 -13.77
N THR A 862 25.79 20.43 -15.06
CA THR A 862 24.68 21.09 -15.77
C THR A 862 23.58 20.14 -16.24
N LEU A 863 23.82 18.82 -16.25
CA LEU A 863 22.96 17.80 -16.88
C LEU A 863 22.81 17.95 -18.41
N ALA A 864 23.58 18.85 -19.03
CA ALA A 864 23.55 19.05 -20.47
C ALA A 864 24.08 17.82 -21.22
N VAL A 865 23.59 17.60 -22.45
CA VAL A 865 24.09 16.55 -23.33
C VAL A 865 25.57 16.80 -23.67
N GLY A 866 26.45 15.85 -23.36
CA GLY A 866 27.90 16.01 -23.52
C GLY A 866 28.45 15.59 -24.88
N ARG A 867 27.61 15.07 -25.78
CA ARG A 867 27.99 14.71 -27.16
C ARG A 867 26.98 15.21 -28.19
N GLU A 868 27.36 15.18 -29.46
CA GLU A 868 26.39 15.36 -30.55
C GLU A 868 25.43 14.17 -30.63
N MET A 869 24.15 14.45 -30.85
CA MET A 869 23.08 13.47 -30.95
C MET A 869 22.53 13.45 -32.37
N ASP A 870 22.42 12.27 -32.98
CA ASP A 870 21.85 12.07 -34.31
C ASP A 870 20.44 11.47 -34.19
N LEU A 871 19.47 12.34 -33.98
CA LEU A 871 18.05 12.01 -34.02
C LEU A 871 17.22 13.17 -34.58
N ALA A 872 16.14 12.82 -35.28
CA ALA A 872 15.18 13.77 -35.84
C ALA A 872 13.74 13.36 -35.52
N LEU A 873 12.89 14.32 -35.17
CA LEU A 873 11.46 14.15 -34.94
C LEU A 873 10.67 14.40 -36.22
N HIS A 874 9.72 13.52 -36.51
CA HIS A 874 8.74 13.73 -37.59
C HIS A 874 7.53 14.46 -37.04
N LEU A 875 7.58 15.79 -37.09
CA LEU A 875 6.48 16.65 -36.67
C LEU A 875 5.57 16.99 -37.87
N PRO A 876 4.24 17.11 -37.68
CA PRO A 876 3.37 17.55 -38.76
C PRO A 876 3.71 18.97 -39.24
N GLN A 877 3.33 19.32 -40.47
CA GLN A 877 3.55 20.68 -40.98
C GLN A 877 2.74 21.70 -40.18
N HIS A 878 3.38 22.79 -39.79
CA HIS A 878 2.81 23.75 -38.85
C HIS A 878 3.21 25.19 -39.18
N THR A 879 2.32 26.13 -38.88
CA THR A 879 2.53 27.58 -38.91
C THR A 879 2.65 28.10 -37.46
N GLY A 880 3.52 29.08 -37.20
CA GLY A 880 3.72 29.69 -35.87
C GLY A 880 4.93 29.18 -35.08
N GLN A 881 5.30 29.92 -34.02
CA GLN A 881 6.50 29.69 -33.21
C GLN A 881 6.21 28.78 -31.99
N TRP A 882 7.18 27.96 -31.59
CA TRP A 882 7.12 27.18 -30.35
C TRP A 882 7.62 28.01 -29.16
N HIS A 883 6.98 27.84 -28.01
CA HIS A 883 7.39 28.42 -26.73
C HIS A 883 7.71 27.31 -25.72
N SER A 884 8.79 27.44 -24.96
CA SER A 884 9.17 26.44 -23.95
C SER A 884 8.52 26.72 -22.60
N LEU A 885 8.00 25.68 -21.95
CA LEU A 885 7.56 25.74 -20.56
C LEU A 885 8.71 25.61 -19.56
N LEU A 886 9.87 25.11 -19.98
CA LEU A 886 11.02 24.80 -19.13
C LEU A 886 12.17 25.80 -19.37
N GLY A 887 13.21 25.37 -20.09
CA GLY A 887 14.39 26.15 -20.47
C GLY A 887 14.28 26.78 -21.86
N GLU A 888 15.39 26.95 -22.54
CA GLU A 888 15.41 27.53 -23.89
C GLU A 888 14.66 26.67 -24.93
N VAL A 889 14.14 27.33 -25.96
CA VAL A 889 13.56 26.64 -27.13
C VAL A 889 14.73 26.10 -27.97
N PRO A 890 14.71 24.82 -28.37
CA PRO A 890 15.75 24.28 -29.26
C PRO A 890 15.79 25.07 -30.56
N ARG A 891 16.97 25.17 -31.20
CA ARG A 891 17.15 25.88 -32.47
C ARG A 891 16.23 25.31 -33.54
N GLN A 892 16.04 23.99 -33.51
CA GLN A 892 15.06 23.29 -34.34
C GLN A 892 14.26 22.30 -33.49
N ALA A 893 12.94 22.47 -33.43
CA ALA A 893 12.06 21.52 -32.72
C ALA A 893 12.14 20.09 -33.28
N THR A 894 12.57 19.93 -34.53
CA THR A 894 12.81 18.62 -35.17
C THR A 894 14.12 17.96 -34.75
N MET A 895 15.06 18.68 -34.11
CA MET A 895 16.33 18.16 -33.58
C MET A 895 16.49 18.58 -32.11
N PRO A 896 15.72 17.99 -31.20
CA PRO A 896 15.49 18.53 -29.85
C PRO A 896 16.65 18.35 -28.85
N LEU A 897 17.57 17.41 -29.09
CA LEU A 897 18.64 17.05 -28.13
C LEU A 897 19.99 17.63 -28.59
N GLU A 898 20.16 18.93 -28.43
CA GLU A 898 21.38 19.65 -28.85
C GLU A 898 22.52 19.50 -27.83
N HIS A 899 23.76 19.42 -28.30
CA HIS A 899 24.95 19.42 -27.46
C HIS A 899 25.01 20.70 -26.59
N GLY A 900 25.32 20.54 -25.30
CA GLY A 900 25.38 21.65 -24.35
C GLY A 900 24.03 22.11 -23.79
N HIS A 901 22.92 21.46 -24.18
CA HIS A 901 21.58 21.74 -23.67
C HIS A 901 21.03 20.59 -22.82
N ILE A 902 20.13 20.90 -21.88
CA ILE A 902 19.48 19.90 -21.02
C ILE A 902 18.44 19.14 -21.87
N PRO A 903 18.44 17.79 -21.90
CA PRO A 903 17.62 17.01 -22.81
C PRO A 903 16.16 16.84 -22.32
N LEU A 904 15.49 17.92 -21.92
CA LEU A 904 14.11 17.94 -21.43
C LEU A 904 13.30 19.00 -22.16
N ILE A 905 12.37 18.58 -23.01
CA ILE A 905 11.62 19.49 -23.88
C ILE A 905 10.13 19.41 -23.58
N CYS A 906 9.51 20.56 -23.37
CA CYS A 906 8.09 20.73 -23.18
C CYS A 906 7.67 22.03 -23.87
N LEU A 907 7.33 21.95 -25.15
CA LEU A 907 7.03 23.10 -26.01
C LEU A 907 5.53 23.22 -26.23
N VAL A 908 5.03 24.45 -26.18
CA VAL A 908 3.63 24.80 -26.45
C VAL A 908 3.57 25.64 -27.72
N ARG A 909 2.51 25.42 -28.50
CA ARG A 909 2.11 26.29 -29.59
C ARG A 909 0.60 26.50 -29.56
N ASP A 910 0.19 27.73 -29.81
CA ASP A 910 -1.19 28.11 -30.09
C ASP A 910 -1.35 28.35 -31.60
N ALA A 911 -2.28 27.65 -32.24
CA ALA A 911 -2.55 27.80 -33.67
C ALA A 911 -3.24 29.14 -34.01
N ASP A 912 -3.91 29.79 -33.05
CA ASP A 912 -4.73 30.98 -33.30
C ASP A 912 -3.97 32.31 -33.10
N ALA A 913 -2.77 32.28 -32.50
CA ALA A 913 -1.96 33.47 -32.25
C ALA A 913 -1.36 34.12 -33.52
N GLY A 914 -1.51 33.49 -34.70
CA GLY A 914 -0.97 33.97 -35.98
C GLY A 914 -1.99 34.57 -36.95
N ALA A 915 -3.28 34.63 -36.60
CA ALA A 915 -4.34 35.14 -37.50
C ALA A 915 -4.76 36.60 -37.21
N GLY A 916 -4.10 37.28 -36.26
CA GLY A 916 -4.42 38.64 -35.86
C GLY A 916 -3.17 39.47 -35.58
N SER A 917 -2.39 39.77 -36.61
CA SER A 917 -1.39 40.84 -36.59
C SER A 917 -1.45 41.63 -37.89
#